data_AF-A0A9W9Z0U2-F1
#
_entry.id   AF-A0A9W9Z0U2-F1
#
_cell.length_a   1.000
_cell.length_b   1.000
_cell.length_c   1.000
_cell.angle_alpha   90.00
_cell.angle_beta   90.00
_cell.angle_gamma   90.00
#
_symmetry.space_group_name_H-M   'P 1'
#
loop_
_entity.id
_entity.type
_entity.pdbx_description
1 polymer ?
#
loop_
_entity_poly.entity_id
_entity_poly.type
_entity_poly.pdbx_seq_one_letter_code
_entity_poly.pdbx_strand_id
1 'polypeptide(L)'
;MPFTCQDIGQQTRPIQVIRAVVPDAGYTKRKFDWVMLLISIMMPLLVTLGLMYSSMTIIKELVMEKQNRLKESMKMMGLANWIHWSAWFTKNLLFLLITGIVMVIVLKVLVFTHSDGSVIFVFFLLYLIATILFCFCVSVFFSRPVLGMLFGALIWIATLVPYFVIFDDDKYRSLTRSQKAGACLLPNTCLGIAAKLFTQFESLGVGISWKEVSGFPSPDENFNMAWVFLMLLAQCAIYATITWYVEAVFPGEFGIPKPFYFPCLPSYWCGLSQENVATVKSGSTGSKVAVDELSLNIFKGQITALLGHNGAGKTTTISMLTGLFPPSSGSAHINGKSIITDMDSIRESLGLCPQHNVLFDRLTVKEHLEFFISLKGKFGHEAIREVSEMISDIQLTDKTNTLSSKLSGGMKRKLSCAIALIGGPQIIFLDEPTSGMDPYARRGTWDLLLKHKAGRTIILTTHFMDEADLLGDRIAIMADGQLRCCGSSLFLKSRYGVGYHLTLVKKESCDQGAITSLVKHHVPTAEIISSVGAEIQFVLSSENAQNFEALFSELENNLEEYGITSFGVSVTTLEEVFMKVGEGSEKPLQDLAVDQDPAGHHDSADNLISRHEANQGSIGELKTGLNLRWQQYKAMFIKRFLNSRREKKLVVTQIILPLIMVLLGLLLIKASEDRTRENEPPRVLKLSNLSIAGKPNIGFYADFRPNETASAKKSLFDEAEKLLKAVKVDLKDIASDVKAIEIGNQGNNISVKGKHFKYEDSNQTDVCCKYEFLILNAKCQKDVSCLCCYY
;
A
#
# COMPACT_ATOMS: atom_id res chain seq x y z
N MET A 1 -36.10 90.12 8.23
CA MET A 1 -35.78 91.48 7.76
C MET A 1 -34.28 91.68 7.88
N PRO A 2 -33.67 92.44 6.95
CA PRO A 2 -32.76 91.86 5.96
C PRO A 2 -31.29 92.21 6.25
N PHE A 3 -30.37 91.34 5.82
CA PHE A 3 -29.04 91.81 5.43
C PHE A 3 -28.92 91.66 3.93
N THR A 4 -28.96 92.83 3.31
CA THR A 4 -28.77 93.17 1.92
C THR A 4 -27.39 92.75 1.43
N CYS A 5 -27.35 92.21 0.20
CA CYS A 5 -26.13 92.08 -0.58
C CYS A 5 -25.59 93.46 -0.94
N GLN A 6 -24.59 93.94 -0.20
CA GLN A 6 -23.61 94.91 -0.69
C GLN A 6 -22.37 94.78 0.21
N ASP A 7 -21.20 94.86 -0.43
CA ASP A 7 -19.86 94.82 0.17
C ASP A 7 -19.22 93.44 0.41
N ILE A 8 -19.08 92.66 -0.67
CA ILE A 8 -17.80 91.99 -0.94
C ILE A 8 -17.45 92.24 -2.42
N GLY A 9 -16.87 93.41 -2.66
CA GLY A 9 -16.07 93.64 -3.85
C GLY A 9 -14.82 92.76 -3.78
N GLN A 10 -14.49 92.15 -4.91
CA GLN A 10 -13.21 91.49 -5.22
C GLN A 10 -12.86 90.24 -4.38
N GLN A 11 -13.31 89.07 -4.86
CA GLN A 11 -12.46 87.91 -5.19
C GLN A 11 -13.35 86.74 -5.62
N THR A 12 -13.80 86.76 -6.88
CA THR A 12 -14.34 85.56 -7.54
C THR A 12 -13.19 84.57 -7.72
N ARG A 13 -13.14 83.54 -6.87
CA ARG A 13 -12.19 82.43 -7.00
C ARG A 13 -12.93 81.20 -7.54
N PRO A 14 -12.40 80.50 -8.56
CA PRO A 14 -13.05 79.31 -9.10
C PRO A 14 -12.93 78.14 -8.10
N ILE A 15 -14.06 77.51 -7.78
CA ILE A 15 -14.11 76.26 -7.01
C ILE A 15 -14.04 75.11 -8.02
N GLN A 16 -13.01 74.26 -7.93
CA GLN A 16 -12.82 73.13 -8.84
C GLN A 16 -13.52 71.88 -8.29
N VAL A 17 -14.43 71.30 -9.07
CA VAL A 17 -15.05 70.00 -8.79
C VAL A 17 -14.34 68.94 -9.64
N ILE A 18 -13.71 67.95 -9.00
CA ILE A 18 -12.91 66.92 -9.68
C ILE A 18 -13.77 65.66 -9.85
N ARG A 19 -13.90 65.19 -11.09
CA ARG A 19 -14.49 63.90 -11.43
C ARG A 19 -13.39 62.83 -11.46
N ALA A 20 -13.33 61.99 -10.43
CA ALA A 20 -12.52 60.78 -10.44
C ALA A 20 -13.43 59.57 -10.22
N VAL A 21 -13.51 58.68 -11.21
CA VAL A 21 -14.12 57.36 -11.03
C VAL A 21 -13.09 56.52 -10.30
N VAL A 22 -13.25 56.38 -8.98
CA VAL A 22 -12.50 55.38 -8.22
C VAL A 22 -13.14 54.03 -8.53
N PRO A 23 -12.42 53.04 -9.07
CA PRO A 23 -12.94 51.67 -9.14
C PRO A 23 -13.14 51.17 -7.72
N ASP A 24 -14.40 51.05 -7.32
CA ASP A 24 -14.87 50.85 -5.94
C ASP A 24 -14.69 49.41 -5.43
N ALA A 25 -13.58 48.75 -5.78
CA ALA A 25 -13.28 47.39 -5.33
C ALA A 25 -11.86 47.22 -4.74
N GLY A 26 -10.95 48.18 -4.91
CA GLY A 26 -9.53 47.95 -4.61
C GLY A 26 -8.92 48.65 -3.38
N TYR A 27 -9.48 49.77 -2.92
CA TYR A 27 -8.70 50.69 -2.06
C TYR A 27 -9.08 50.76 -0.59
N THR A 28 -10.14 50.09 -0.14
CA THR A 28 -10.55 50.11 1.28
C THR A 28 -10.16 48.84 2.06
N LYS A 29 -9.57 47.82 1.42
CA LYS A 29 -9.37 46.49 2.03
C LYS A 29 -7.92 46.00 2.23
N ARG A 30 -6.90 46.87 2.18
CA ARG A 30 -5.50 46.46 2.44
C ARG A 30 -5.26 45.78 3.80
N LYS A 31 -6.14 45.97 4.80
CA LYS A 31 -6.11 45.28 6.10
C LYS A 31 -6.35 43.76 6.00
N PHE A 32 -7.04 43.30 4.95
CA PHE A 32 -7.38 41.91 4.70
C PHE A 32 -6.27 41.17 3.92
N ASP A 33 -5.43 41.91 3.20
CA ASP A 33 -4.43 41.34 2.28
C ASP A 33 -3.28 40.62 3.00
N TRP A 34 -2.69 41.21 4.05
CA TRP A 34 -1.55 40.59 4.74
C TRP A 34 -1.93 39.32 5.50
N VAL A 35 -3.10 39.29 6.16
CA VAL A 35 -3.58 38.11 6.88
C VAL A 35 -3.91 36.98 5.90
N MET A 36 -4.59 37.29 4.78
CA MET A 36 -4.90 36.31 3.74
C MET A 36 -3.66 35.80 3.01
N LEU A 37 -2.66 36.66 2.79
CA LEU A 37 -1.35 36.25 2.27
C LEU A 37 -0.65 35.28 3.23
N LEU A 38 -0.67 35.58 4.53
CA LEU A 38 -0.05 34.73 5.55
C LEU A 38 -0.77 33.39 5.68
N ILE A 39 -2.10 33.37 5.55
CA ILE A 39 -2.91 32.14 5.44
C ILE A 39 -2.52 31.33 4.20
N SER A 40 -2.31 31.97 3.04
CA SER A 40 -1.91 31.29 1.80
C SER A 40 -0.55 30.58 1.95
N ILE A 41 0.39 31.11 2.75
CA ILE A 41 1.69 30.47 2.99
C ILE A 41 1.58 29.39 4.08
N MET A 42 0.92 29.71 5.19
CA MET A 42 0.93 28.85 6.39
C MET A 42 0.00 27.64 6.23
N MET A 43 -1.15 27.79 5.58
CA MET A 43 -2.14 26.70 5.49
C MET A 43 -1.56 25.44 4.82
N PRO A 44 -0.92 25.49 3.64
CA PRO A 44 -0.36 24.29 3.02
C PRO A 44 0.73 23.63 3.87
N LEU A 45 1.56 24.44 4.55
CA LEU A 45 2.61 23.96 5.45
C LEU A 45 2.02 23.19 6.65
N LEU A 46 1.03 23.78 7.34
CA LEU A 46 0.44 23.20 8.55
C LEU A 46 -0.30 21.89 8.25
N VAL A 47 -0.99 21.84 7.12
CA VAL A 47 -1.73 20.64 6.70
C VAL A 47 -0.77 19.54 6.26
N THR A 48 0.28 19.89 5.54
CA THR A 48 1.33 18.93 5.13
C THR A 48 2.04 18.34 6.36
N LEU A 49 2.41 19.18 7.34
CA LEU A 49 3.04 18.75 8.59
C LEU A 49 2.07 17.94 9.46
N GLY A 50 0.80 18.36 9.53
CA GLY A 50 -0.25 17.64 10.25
C GLY A 50 -0.44 16.21 9.72
N LEU A 51 -0.49 16.06 8.39
CA LEU A 51 -0.68 14.77 7.73
C LEU A 51 0.61 13.93 7.60
N MET A 52 1.78 14.48 7.94
CA MET A 52 3.06 13.78 7.84
C MET A 52 3.10 12.47 8.64
N TYR A 53 2.58 12.48 9.87
CA TYR A 53 2.51 11.26 10.68
C TYR A 53 1.60 10.19 10.05
N SER A 54 0.50 10.63 9.43
CA SER A 54 -0.43 9.74 8.74
C SER A 54 0.23 9.07 7.52
N SER A 55 0.91 9.85 6.68
CA SER A 55 1.58 9.32 5.48
C SER A 55 2.70 8.34 5.84
N MET A 56 3.52 8.68 6.84
CA MET A 56 4.58 7.79 7.36
C MET A 56 4.03 6.47 7.90
N THR A 57 2.91 6.52 8.61
CA THR A 57 2.26 5.33 9.18
C THR A 57 1.70 4.43 8.09
N ILE A 58 1.00 4.99 7.10
CA ILE A 58 0.44 4.23 5.96
C ILE A 58 1.55 3.49 5.21
N ILE A 59 2.66 4.18 4.89
CA ILE A 59 3.80 3.58 4.20
C ILE A 59 4.42 2.48 5.07
N LYS A 60 4.66 2.74 6.36
CA LYS A 60 5.25 1.76 7.28
C LYS A 60 4.41 0.48 7.35
N GLU A 61 3.10 0.59 7.59
CA GLU A 61 2.25 -0.58 7.76
C GLU A 61 2.18 -1.42 6.47
N LEU A 62 2.13 -0.78 5.30
CA LEU A 62 2.09 -1.52 4.03
C LEU A 62 3.40 -2.25 3.76
N VAL A 63 4.54 -1.57 3.96
CA VAL A 63 5.86 -2.17 3.75
C VAL A 63 6.14 -3.26 4.80
N MET A 64 5.65 -3.11 6.04
CA MET A 64 5.72 -4.14 7.06
C MET A 64 4.91 -5.39 6.67
N GLU A 65 3.71 -5.21 6.10
CA GLU A 65 2.89 -6.33 5.61
C GLU A 65 3.56 -7.04 4.41
N LYS A 66 4.25 -6.29 3.54
CA LYS A 66 5.07 -6.82 2.44
C LYS A 66 6.26 -7.63 2.99
N GLN A 67 7.00 -7.09 3.96
CA GLN A 67 8.15 -7.76 4.58
C GLN A 67 7.76 -9.08 5.24
N ASN A 68 6.64 -9.10 5.97
CA ASN A 68 6.14 -10.30 6.66
C ASN A 68 5.49 -11.32 5.71
N ARG A 69 5.43 -11.04 4.40
CA ARG A 69 4.82 -11.91 3.36
C ARG A 69 3.36 -12.26 3.62
N LEU A 70 2.67 -11.43 4.41
CA LEU A 70 1.26 -11.65 4.76
C LEU A 70 0.37 -11.53 3.51
N LYS A 71 0.72 -10.61 2.59
CA LYS A 71 0.03 -10.44 1.31
C LYS A 71 0.11 -11.69 0.44
N GLU A 72 1.31 -12.23 0.24
CA GLU A 72 1.50 -13.43 -0.60
C GLU A 72 0.82 -14.66 0.04
N SER A 73 0.87 -14.80 1.37
CA SER A 73 0.12 -15.83 2.07
C SER A 73 -1.38 -15.75 1.82
N MET A 74 -1.99 -14.57 1.93
CA MET A 74 -3.41 -14.38 1.63
C MET A 74 -3.74 -14.64 0.16
N LYS A 75 -2.85 -14.25 -0.77
CA LYS A 75 -3.01 -14.49 -2.20
C LYS A 75 -2.97 -15.98 -2.54
N MET A 76 -2.07 -16.74 -1.92
CA MET A 76 -1.99 -18.20 -2.06
C MET A 76 -3.24 -18.92 -1.56
N MET A 77 -3.97 -18.31 -0.61
CA MET A 77 -5.26 -18.81 -0.12
C MET A 77 -6.47 -18.29 -0.92
N GLY A 78 -6.25 -17.69 -2.10
CA GLY A 78 -7.32 -17.30 -3.03
C GLY A 78 -7.85 -15.87 -2.88
N LEU A 79 -7.14 -14.98 -2.17
CA LEU A 79 -7.51 -13.57 -2.10
C LEU A 79 -7.10 -12.83 -3.39
N ALA A 80 -8.07 -12.18 -4.05
CA ALA A 80 -7.78 -11.33 -5.20
C ALA A 80 -7.01 -10.05 -4.80
N ASN A 81 -6.04 -9.64 -5.62
CA ASN A 81 -5.14 -8.52 -5.30
C ASN A 81 -5.88 -7.18 -5.12
N TRP A 82 -6.92 -6.92 -5.92
CA TRP A 82 -7.70 -5.67 -5.82
C TRP A 82 -8.47 -5.58 -4.50
N ILE A 83 -8.85 -6.70 -3.89
CA ILE A 83 -9.52 -6.75 -2.57
C ILE A 83 -8.54 -6.32 -1.48
N HIS A 84 -7.27 -6.71 -1.60
CA HIS A 84 -6.22 -6.31 -0.66
C HIS A 84 -6.04 -4.79 -0.63
N TRP A 85 -5.89 -4.17 -1.80
CA TRP A 85 -5.73 -2.72 -1.95
C TRP A 85 -6.98 -1.93 -1.59
N SER A 86 -8.16 -2.37 -2.02
CA SER A 86 -9.41 -1.71 -1.64
C SER A 86 -9.64 -1.75 -0.13
N ALA A 87 -9.31 -2.84 0.55
CA ALA A 87 -9.40 -2.89 2.01
C ALA A 87 -8.41 -1.93 2.70
N TRP A 88 -7.20 -1.78 2.16
CA TRP A 88 -6.23 -0.75 2.61
C TRP A 88 -6.78 0.66 2.41
N PHE A 89 -7.31 0.93 1.22
CA PHE A 89 -7.91 2.21 0.86
C PHE A 89 -9.07 2.57 1.80
N THR A 90 -10.03 1.67 1.98
CA THR A 90 -11.20 1.92 2.84
C THR A 90 -10.80 2.15 4.30
N LYS A 91 -9.83 1.39 4.84
CA LYS A 91 -9.32 1.63 6.20
C LYS A 91 -8.79 3.06 6.33
N ASN A 92 -7.87 3.45 5.45
CA ASN A 92 -7.20 4.75 5.54
C ASN A 92 -8.15 5.91 5.25
N LEU A 93 -9.06 5.75 4.29
CA LEU A 93 -10.07 6.74 3.96
C LEU A 93 -11.00 7.00 5.15
N LEU A 94 -11.49 5.95 5.82
CA LEU A 94 -12.38 6.10 6.98
C LEU A 94 -11.74 6.92 8.10
N PHE A 95 -10.48 6.66 8.44
CA PHE A 95 -9.79 7.39 9.51
C PHE A 95 -9.44 8.82 9.12
N LEU A 96 -8.93 9.03 7.89
CA LEU A 96 -8.56 10.36 7.43
C LEU A 96 -9.77 11.24 7.12
N LEU A 97 -10.92 10.64 6.76
CA LEU A 97 -12.16 11.38 6.54
C LEU A 97 -12.65 12.07 7.82
N ILE A 98 -12.49 11.43 8.98
CA ILE A 98 -12.83 12.06 10.28
C ILE A 98 -11.99 13.32 10.47
N THR A 99 -10.68 13.23 10.27
CA THR A 99 -9.78 14.38 10.34
C THR A 99 -10.15 15.45 9.31
N GLY A 100 -10.46 15.05 8.07
CA GLY A 100 -10.86 15.96 6.99
C GLY A 100 -12.14 16.73 7.28
N ILE A 101 -13.17 16.07 7.82
CA ILE A 101 -14.43 16.71 8.20
C ILE A 101 -14.19 17.77 9.29
N VAL A 102 -13.46 17.40 10.35
CA VAL A 102 -13.16 18.35 11.44
C VAL A 102 -12.34 19.53 10.93
N MET A 103 -11.38 19.27 10.04
CA MET A 103 -10.56 20.30 9.43
C MET A 103 -11.39 21.28 8.56
N VAL A 104 -12.35 20.78 7.78
CA VAL A 104 -13.27 21.62 7.00
C VAL A 104 -14.11 22.51 7.91
N ILE A 105 -14.62 21.97 9.02
CA ILE A 105 -15.39 22.75 10.00
C ILE A 105 -14.54 23.88 10.57
N VAL A 106 -13.31 23.55 11.01
CA VAL A 106 -12.37 24.53 11.59
C VAL A 106 -12.03 25.64 10.58
N LEU A 107 -11.73 25.28 9.33
CA LEU A 107 -11.39 26.25 8.28
C LEU A 107 -12.59 27.10 7.85
N LYS A 108 -13.79 26.53 7.76
CA LYS A 108 -15.00 27.27 7.39
C LYS A 108 -15.39 28.30 8.46
N VAL A 109 -15.24 27.94 9.73
CA VAL A 109 -15.62 28.82 10.86
C VAL A 109 -14.58 29.92 11.09
N LEU A 110 -13.29 29.60 10.99
CA LEU A 110 -12.22 30.51 11.40
C LEU A 110 -11.56 31.28 10.26
N VAL A 111 -11.59 30.77 9.02
CA VAL A 111 -10.80 31.31 7.90
C VAL A 111 -11.67 31.75 6.72
N PHE A 112 -12.49 30.86 6.17
CA PHE A 112 -13.23 31.10 4.94
C PHE A 112 -14.70 31.41 5.22
N THR A 113 -15.00 32.66 5.58
CA THR A 113 -16.36 33.09 5.96
C THR A 113 -17.31 33.16 4.76
N HIS A 114 -16.82 33.53 3.59
CA HIS A 114 -17.60 33.73 2.37
C HIS A 114 -17.68 32.48 1.48
N SER A 115 -16.64 31.63 1.47
CA SER A 115 -16.63 30.42 0.62
C SER A 115 -17.57 29.31 1.10
N ASP A 116 -18.14 28.53 0.17
CA ASP A 116 -19.05 27.43 0.48
C ASP A 116 -18.34 26.24 1.15
N GLY A 117 -18.86 25.80 2.30
CA GLY A 117 -18.29 24.66 3.04
C GLY A 117 -18.32 23.34 2.25
N SER A 118 -19.26 23.17 1.32
CA SER A 118 -19.36 21.98 0.46
C SER A 118 -18.22 21.89 -0.55
N VAL A 119 -17.79 23.01 -1.12
CA VAL A 119 -16.64 23.07 -2.06
C VAL A 119 -15.35 22.74 -1.32
N ILE A 120 -15.17 23.30 -0.12
CA ILE A 120 -14.02 23.02 0.76
C ILE A 120 -14.00 21.52 1.14
N PHE A 121 -15.15 20.94 1.48
CA PHE A 121 -15.27 19.51 1.79
C PHE A 121 -14.86 18.62 0.62
N VAL A 122 -15.38 18.88 -0.58
CA VAL A 122 -15.05 18.09 -1.78
C VAL A 122 -13.56 18.21 -2.12
N PHE A 123 -12.97 19.40 -1.98
CA PHE A 123 -11.54 19.60 -2.14
C PHE A 123 -10.72 18.72 -1.20
N PHE A 124 -10.98 18.76 0.11
CA PHE A 124 -10.24 17.93 1.07
C PHE A 124 -10.50 16.44 0.88
N LEU A 125 -11.70 16.03 0.51
CA LEU A 125 -12.01 14.64 0.21
C LEU A 125 -11.13 14.12 -0.94
N LEU A 126 -11.09 14.85 -2.06
CA LEU A 126 -10.25 14.48 -3.21
C LEU A 126 -8.75 14.53 -2.87
N TYR A 127 -8.33 15.52 -2.10
CA TYR A 127 -6.94 15.64 -1.63
C TYR A 127 -6.52 14.48 -0.72
N LEU A 128 -7.39 14.04 0.19
CA LEU A 128 -7.13 12.89 1.06
C LEU A 128 -7.07 11.58 0.25
N ILE A 129 -7.95 11.41 -0.74
CA ILE A 129 -7.90 10.26 -1.65
C ILE A 129 -6.58 10.25 -2.43
N ALA A 130 -6.18 11.39 -3.01
CA ALA A 130 -4.92 11.53 -3.73
C ALA A 130 -3.70 11.25 -2.83
N THR A 131 -3.74 11.73 -1.59
CA THR A 131 -2.70 11.49 -0.56
C THR A 131 -2.57 10.00 -0.22
N ILE A 132 -3.67 9.28 -0.06
CA ILE A 132 -3.65 7.83 0.21
C ILE A 132 -3.02 7.08 -0.98
N LEU A 133 -3.44 7.40 -2.21
CA LEU A 133 -2.92 6.78 -3.41
C LEU A 133 -1.44 7.13 -3.66
N PHE A 134 -1.02 8.34 -3.31
CA PHE A 134 0.39 8.73 -3.30
C PHE A 134 1.21 7.86 -2.32
N CYS A 135 0.71 7.65 -1.10
CA CYS A 135 1.37 6.78 -0.12
C CYS A 135 1.49 5.34 -0.63
N PHE A 136 0.46 4.83 -1.32
CA PHE A 136 0.50 3.51 -1.97
C PHE A 136 1.56 3.47 -3.07
N CYS A 137 1.60 4.47 -3.94
CA CYS A 137 2.62 4.58 -4.99
C CYS A 137 4.05 4.53 -4.41
N VAL A 138 4.33 5.35 -3.38
CA VAL A 138 5.65 5.39 -2.73
C VAL A 138 6.00 4.05 -2.07
N SER A 139 5.04 3.42 -1.39
CA SER A 139 5.28 2.19 -0.63
C SER A 139 5.66 0.97 -1.47
N VAL A 140 5.25 0.88 -2.75
CA VAL A 140 5.58 -0.27 -3.60
C VAL A 140 7.09 -0.37 -3.88
N PHE A 141 7.80 0.77 -3.92
CA PHE A 141 9.23 0.83 -4.18
C PHE A 141 10.12 0.36 -3.02
N PHE A 142 9.57 0.23 -1.81
CA PHE A 142 10.35 -0.13 -0.62
C PHE A 142 10.03 -1.56 -0.15
N SER A 143 11.08 -2.29 0.23
CA SER A 143 10.95 -3.63 0.82
C SER A 143 11.16 -3.64 2.34
N ARG A 144 11.78 -2.59 2.91
CA ARG A 144 12.05 -2.46 4.35
C ARG A 144 11.27 -1.30 4.98
N PRO A 145 10.51 -1.49 6.07
CA PRO A 145 9.56 -0.52 6.59
C PRO A 145 10.21 0.73 7.19
N VAL A 146 11.37 0.59 7.84
CA VAL A 146 12.11 1.73 8.41
C VAL A 146 12.63 2.64 7.30
N LEU A 147 13.20 2.06 6.24
CA LEU A 147 13.67 2.82 5.07
C LEU A 147 12.50 3.49 4.35
N GLY A 148 11.41 2.75 4.11
CA GLY A 148 10.21 3.30 3.48
C GLY A 148 9.59 4.45 4.28
N MET A 149 9.60 4.39 5.61
CA MET A 149 9.14 5.50 6.45
C MET A 149 10.03 6.74 6.33
N LEU A 150 11.35 6.59 6.45
CA LEU A 150 12.29 7.72 6.41
C LEU A 150 12.31 8.40 5.04
N PHE A 151 12.48 7.63 3.97
CA PHE A 151 12.45 8.16 2.61
C PHE A 151 11.05 8.63 2.21
N GLY A 152 10.00 7.96 2.65
CA GLY A 152 8.62 8.40 2.47
C GLY A 152 8.34 9.76 3.10
N ALA A 153 8.88 10.02 4.30
CA ALA A 153 8.79 11.32 4.96
C ALA A 153 9.55 12.43 4.19
N LEU A 154 10.75 12.12 3.70
CA LEU A 154 11.53 13.05 2.88
C LEU A 154 10.82 13.38 1.57
N ILE A 155 10.31 12.35 0.87
CA ILE A 155 9.54 12.50 -0.36
C ILE A 155 8.26 13.31 -0.10
N TRP A 156 7.56 13.05 1.02
CA TRP A 156 6.37 13.80 1.44
C TRP A 156 6.67 15.30 1.58
N ILE A 157 7.73 15.67 2.30
CA ILE A 157 8.13 17.08 2.45
C ILE A 157 8.61 17.66 1.11
N ALA A 158 9.35 16.90 0.31
CA ALA A 158 9.85 17.34 -0.99
C ALA A 158 8.71 17.74 -1.95
N THR A 159 7.54 17.09 -1.87
CA THR A 159 6.37 17.45 -2.69
C THR A 159 5.78 18.84 -2.38
N LEU A 160 6.18 19.49 -1.28
CA LEU A 160 5.78 20.85 -0.92
C LEU A 160 6.74 21.92 -1.49
N VAL A 161 8.01 21.56 -1.76
CA VAL A 161 9.06 22.51 -2.17
C VAL A 161 8.68 23.35 -3.41
N PRO A 162 8.10 22.78 -4.48
CA PRO A 162 7.73 23.55 -5.67
C PRO A 162 6.71 24.66 -5.39
N TYR A 163 5.83 24.49 -4.40
CA TYR A 163 4.89 25.55 -4.02
C TYR A 163 5.60 26.80 -3.52
N PHE A 164 6.63 26.67 -2.69
CA PHE A 164 7.37 27.83 -2.17
C PHE A 164 8.11 28.61 -3.28
N VAL A 165 8.51 27.92 -4.36
CA VAL A 165 9.13 28.57 -5.52
C VAL A 165 8.10 29.35 -6.34
N ILE A 166 6.88 28.82 -6.43
CA ILE A 166 5.76 29.36 -7.22
C ILE A 166 4.90 30.36 -6.42
N PHE A 167 5.12 30.47 -5.11
CA PHE A 167 4.29 31.25 -4.20
C PHE A 167 4.22 32.74 -4.59
N ASP A 168 5.33 33.30 -5.05
CA ASP A 168 5.43 34.69 -5.50
C ASP A 168 4.45 35.00 -6.64
N ASP A 169 3.70 36.10 -6.53
CA ASP A 169 2.61 36.45 -7.45
C ASP A 169 3.09 36.67 -8.88
N ASP A 170 4.25 37.29 -9.05
CA ASP A 170 4.81 37.57 -10.38
C ASP A 170 5.27 36.28 -11.06
N LYS A 171 5.89 35.37 -10.30
CA LYS A 171 6.26 34.03 -10.78
C LYS A 171 5.03 33.18 -11.06
N TYR A 172 4.02 33.20 -10.19
CA TYR A 172 2.78 32.48 -10.42
C TYR A 172 2.08 32.95 -11.70
N ARG A 173 2.03 34.25 -11.97
CA ARG A 173 1.35 34.80 -13.15
C ARG A 173 2.11 34.52 -14.45
N SER A 174 3.44 34.54 -14.42
CA SER A 174 4.28 34.25 -15.59
C SER A 174 4.23 32.78 -16.05
N LEU A 175 3.85 31.85 -15.17
CA LEU A 175 3.76 30.43 -15.52
C LEU A 175 2.58 30.12 -16.44
N THR A 176 2.84 29.29 -17.44
CA THR A 176 1.82 28.74 -18.33
C THR A 176 0.88 27.79 -17.59
N ARG A 177 -0.32 27.57 -18.15
CA ARG A 177 -1.31 26.65 -17.57
C ARG A 177 -0.78 25.23 -17.39
N SER A 178 -0.01 24.73 -18.36
CA SER A 178 0.59 23.40 -18.32
C SER A 178 1.66 23.28 -17.25
N GLN A 179 2.47 24.32 -17.03
CA GLN A 179 3.44 24.34 -15.92
C GLN A 179 2.74 24.32 -14.55
N LYS A 180 1.65 25.08 -14.40
CA LYS A 180 0.81 25.04 -13.18
C LYS A 180 0.18 23.65 -12.97
N ALA A 181 -0.38 23.06 -14.03
CA ALA A 181 -0.92 21.71 -13.99
C ALA A 181 0.16 20.66 -13.65
N GLY A 182 1.36 20.78 -14.22
CA GLY A 182 2.50 19.90 -13.90
C GLY A 182 2.92 20.01 -12.44
N ALA A 183 2.97 21.22 -11.88
CA ALA A 183 3.22 21.43 -10.45
C ALA A 183 2.11 20.82 -9.58
N CYS A 184 0.85 20.88 -10.02
CA CYS A 184 -0.29 20.22 -9.40
C CYS A 184 -0.25 18.69 -9.48
N LEU A 185 0.72 18.03 -10.14
CA LEU A 185 0.85 16.57 -10.04
C LEU A 185 1.39 16.13 -8.67
N LEU A 186 2.05 17.02 -7.93
CA LEU A 186 2.48 16.77 -6.57
C LEU A 186 1.37 17.16 -5.58
N PRO A 187 0.97 16.28 -4.66
CA PRO A 187 -0.23 16.49 -3.84
C PRO A 187 -0.12 17.74 -2.96
N ASN A 188 1.01 17.93 -2.27
CA ASN A 188 1.20 19.08 -1.37
C ASN A 188 1.38 20.41 -2.14
N THR A 189 1.90 20.37 -3.37
CA THR A 189 1.95 21.57 -4.23
C THR A 189 0.56 21.93 -4.77
N CYS A 190 -0.25 20.93 -5.11
CA CYS A 190 -1.65 21.12 -5.50
C CYS A 190 -2.46 21.76 -4.36
N LEU A 191 -2.25 21.30 -3.11
CA LEU A 191 -2.81 21.91 -1.92
C LEU A 191 -2.42 23.39 -1.79
N GLY A 192 -1.16 23.71 -2.03
CA GLY A 192 -0.67 25.10 -2.01
C GLY A 192 -1.35 26.00 -3.03
N ILE A 193 -1.44 25.57 -4.28
CA ILE A 193 -2.10 26.32 -5.35
C ILE A 193 -3.59 26.49 -5.05
N ALA A 194 -4.25 25.45 -4.53
CA ALA A 194 -5.66 25.54 -4.12
C ALA A 194 -5.87 26.53 -2.97
N ALA A 195 -5.02 26.50 -1.94
CA ALA A 195 -5.08 27.44 -0.83
C ALA A 195 -4.92 28.89 -1.29
N LYS A 196 -4.00 29.15 -2.23
CA LYS A 196 -3.82 30.46 -2.84
C LYS A 196 -5.10 30.95 -3.53
N LEU A 197 -5.72 30.11 -4.37
CA LEU A 197 -6.99 30.44 -5.03
C LEU A 197 -8.11 30.70 -4.02
N PHE A 198 -8.26 29.86 -2.98
CA PHE A 198 -9.23 30.10 -1.91
C PHE A 198 -9.03 31.47 -1.24
N THR A 199 -7.79 31.84 -0.91
CA THR A 199 -7.51 33.14 -0.27
C THR A 199 -7.75 34.33 -1.19
N GLN A 200 -7.51 34.21 -2.50
CA GLN A 200 -7.76 35.28 -3.47
C GLN A 200 -9.26 35.56 -3.66
N PHE A 201 -10.10 34.53 -3.74
CA PHE A 201 -11.56 34.72 -3.81
C PHE A 201 -12.14 35.23 -2.49
N GLU A 202 -11.57 34.82 -1.36
CA GLU A 202 -11.96 35.29 -0.04
C GLU A 202 -11.57 36.76 0.19
N SER A 203 -10.39 37.20 -0.29
CA SER A 203 -9.97 38.60 -0.18
C SER A 203 -10.86 39.56 -0.97
N LEU A 204 -11.35 39.11 -2.13
CA LEU A 204 -12.34 39.82 -2.94
C LEU A 204 -13.73 39.88 -2.27
N GLY A 205 -14.00 39.07 -1.25
CA GLY A 205 -15.27 39.05 -0.51
C GLY A 205 -16.43 38.33 -1.21
N VAL A 206 -16.17 37.70 -2.36
CA VAL A 206 -17.14 36.85 -3.07
C VAL A 206 -17.13 35.43 -2.49
N GLY A 207 -15.94 34.93 -2.14
CA GLY A 207 -15.74 33.53 -1.77
C GLY A 207 -15.90 32.59 -2.97
N ILE A 208 -15.59 31.29 -2.78
CA ILE A 208 -15.79 30.26 -3.81
C ILE A 208 -17.12 29.53 -3.57
N SER A 209 -18.09 29.71 -4.46
CA SER A 209 -19.27 28.84 -4.59
C SER A 209 -19.13 27.95 -5.84
N TRP A 210 -20.00 26.94 -5.99
CA TRP A 210 -20.00 26.05 -7.16
C TRP A 210 -20.11 26.78 -8.51
N LYS A 211 -20.67 27.99 -8.55
CA LYS A 211 -20.78 28.81 -9.77
C LYS A 211 -19.44 29.46 -10.14
N GLU A 212 -18.66 29.88 -9.14
CA GLU A 212 -17.38 30.57 -9.31
C GLU A 212 -16.20 29.60 -9.40
N VAL A 213 -16.39 28.28 -9.22
CA VAL A 213 -15.33 27.25 -9.37
C VAL A 213 -14.65 27.31 -10.76
N SER A 214 -15.40 27.63 -11.81
CA SER A 214 -14.87 27.83 -13.16
C SER A 214 -14.40 29.27 -13.44
N GLY A 215 -14.70 30.20 -12.55
CA GLY A 215 -14.33 31.62 -12.66
C GLY A 215 -12.86 31.88 -12.34
N PHE A 216 -12.41 33.09 -12.66
CA PHE A 216 -11.04 33.55 -12.40
C PHE A 216 -11.05 34.68 -11.36
N PRO A 217 -10.09 34.70 -10.40
CA PRO A 217 -9.94 35.81 -9.44
C PRO A 217 -9.56 37.13 -10.12
N SER A 218 -8.76 37.06 -11.19
CA SER A 218 -8.31 38.22 -11.95
C SER A 218 -8.30 37.94 -13.45
N PRO A 219 -8.44 38.97 -14.32
CA PRO A 219 -8.46 38.79 -15.78
C PRO A 219 -7.17 38.20 -16.36
N ASP A 220 -6.04 38.40 -15.67
CA ASP A 220 -4.72 37.92 -16.07
C ASP A 220 -4.46 36.47 -15.65
N GLU A 221 -5.36 35.88 -14.86
CA GLU A 221 -5.23 34.51 -14.38
C GLU A 221 -5.77 33.48 -15.36
N ASN A 222 -4.99 32.43 -15.56
CA ASN A 222 -5.24 31.38 -16.54
C ASN A 222 -5.55 30.02 -15.91
N PHE A 223 -5.66 29.94 -14.58
CA PHE A 223 -5.84 28.69 -13.82
C PHE A 223 -6.92 28.88 -12.75
N ASN A 224 -7.93 28.02 -12.73
CA ASN A 224 -9.09 28.13 -11.84
C ASN A 224 -9.23 26.91 -10.91
N MET A 225 -10.22 26.93 -10.02
CA MET A 225 -10.44 25.84 -9.07
C MET A 225 -10.93 24.54 -9.76
N ALA A 226 -11.65 24.65 -10.88
CA ALA A 226 -12.03 23.47 -11.68
C ALA A 226 -10.81 22.68 -12.17
N TRP A 227 -9.74 23.36 -12.61
CA TRP A 227 -8.47 22.74 -12.99
C TRP A 227 -7.81 22.03 -11.80
N VAL A 228 -7.89 22.59 -10.58
CA VAL A 228 -7.40 21.91 -9.37
C VAL A 228 -8.13 20.59 -9.15
N PHE A 229 -9.46 20.57 -9.24
CA PHE A 229 -10.24 19.33 -9.10
C PHE A 229 -9.91 18.29 -10.16
N LEU A 230 -9.80 18.73 -11.43
CA LEU A 230 -9.40 17.86 -12.53
C LEU A 230 -8.02 17.23 -12.27
N MET A 231 -7.05 18.04 -11.82
CA MET A 231 -5.70 17.55 -11.53
C MET A 231 -5.65 16.63 -10.33
N LEU A 232 -6.48 16.83 -9.29
CA LEU A 232 -6.59 15.89 -8.17
C LEU A 232 -7.16 14.53 -8.61
N LEU A 233 -8.16 14.52 -9.50
CA LEU A 233 -8.67 13.28 -10.09
C LEU A 233 -7.62 12.60 -10.98
N ALA A 234 -6.88 13.39 -11.76
CA ALA A 234 -5.77 12.89 -12.58
C ALA A 234 -4.66 12.29 -11.72
N GLN A 235 -4.29 12.92 -10.60
CA GLN A 235 -3.34 12.35 -9.62
C GLN A 235 -3.81 10.98 -9.12
N CYS A 236 -5.09 10.85 -8.77
CA CYS A 236 -5.65 9.58 -8.29
C CYS A 236 -5.49 8.47 -9.34
N ALA A 237 -5.84 8.76 -10.60
CA ALA A 237 -5.68 7.81 -11.69
C ALA A 237 -4.20 7.45 -11.91
N ILE A 238 -3.31 8.45 -11.99
CA ILE A 238 -1.87 8.25 -12.23
C ILE A 238 -1.25 7.40 -11.12
N TYR A 239 -1.47 7.75 -9.86
CA TYR A 239 -0.89 6.99 -8.73
C TYR A 239 -1.47 5.59 -8.62
N ALA A 240 -2.75 5.38 -8.90
CA ALA A 240 -3.34 4.05 -8.95
C ALA A 240 -2.73 3.20 -10.08
N THR A 241 -2.56 3.77 -11.27
CA THR A 241 -1.93 3.10 -12.41
C THR A 241 -0.47 2.77 -12.13
N ILE A 242 0.31 3.68 -11.55
CA ILE A 242 1.71 3.42 -11.17
C ILE A 242 1.76 2.31 -10.11
N THR A 243 0.91 2.36 -9.08
CA THR A 243 0.85 1.33 -8.04
C THR A 243 0.58 -0.05 -8.66
N TRP A 244 -0.43 -0.14 -9.53
CA TRP A 244 -0.77 -1.37 -10.24
C TRP A 244 0.35 -1.87 -11.15
N TYR A 245 0.97 -0.97 -11.92
CA TYR A 245 2.04 -1.32 -12.86
C TYR A 245 3.32 -1.78 -12.16
N VAL A 246 3.82 -1.00 -11.20
CA VAL A 246 5.07 -1.31 -10.50
C VAL A 246 4.93 -2.61 -9.73
N GLU A 247 3.78 -2.89 -9.13
CA GLU A 247 3.57 -4.15 -8.43
C GLU A 247 3.52 -5.35 -9.38
N ALA A 248 2.93 -5.20 -10.56
CA ALA A 248 2.87 -6.28 -11.54
C ALA A 248 4.26 -6.59 -12.15
N VAL A 249 5.08 -5.56 -12.41
CA VAL A 249 6.41 -5.72 -13.02
C VAL A 249 7.48 -6.05 -11.98
N PHE A 250 7.39 -5.46 -10.79
CA PHE A 250 8.33 -5.60 -9.68
C PHE A 250 7.59 -6.02 -8.39
N PRO A 251 7.06 -7.27 -8.32
CA PRO A 251 6.36 -7.74 -7.14
C PRO A 251 7.27 -7.82 -5.89
N GLY A 252 8.59 -7.84 -6.07
CA GLY A 252 9.60 -7.89 -5.01
C GLY A 252 10.40 -9.19 -5.10
N GLU A 253 10.78 -9.74 -3.94
CA GLU A 253 11.48 -11.03 -3.83
C GLU A 253 10.56 -12.24 -4.10
N PHE A 254 9.24 -12.06 -4.05
CA PHE A 254 8.23 -13.12 -4.13
C PHE A 254 7.14 -12.74 -5.12
N GLY A 255 6.63 -13.71 -5.86
CA GLY A 255 5.63 -13.52 -6.91
C GLY A 255 6.24 -13.51 -8.31
N ILE A 256 5.42 -13.88 -9.30
CA ILE A 256 5.83 -14.01 -10.70
C ILE A 256 5.85 -12.61 -11.35
N PRO A 257 7.04 -12.05 -11.69
CA PRO A 257 7.11 -10.74 -12.32
C PRO A 257 6.54 -10.82 -13.74
N LYS A 258 5.65 -9.89 -14.09
CA LYS A 258 5.15 -9.77 -15.46
C LYS A 258 6.14 -8.98 -16.32
N PRO A 259 6.21 -9.24 -17.64
CA PRO A 259 7.04 -8.46 -18.54
C PRO A 259 6.63 -6.98 -18.50
N PHE A 260 7.56 -6.06 -18.75
CA PHE A 260 7.29 -4.61 -18.68
C PHE A 260 6.17 -4.17 -19.66
N TYR A 261 6.01 -4.88 -20.78
CA TYR A 261 4.98 -4.62 -21.78
C TYR A 261 3.67 -5.38 -21.53
N PHE A 262 3.48 -5.99 -20.34
CA PHE A 262 2.26 -6.76 -20.03
C PHE A 262 0.93 -6.04 -20.29
N PRO A 263 0.78 -4.71 -20.12
CA PRO A 263 -0.48 -4.04 -20.39
C PRO A 263 -0.81 -4.00 -21.89
N CYS A 264 0.19 -4.14 -22.77
CA CYS A 264 0.02 -4.14 -24.22
C CYS A 264 -0.23 -5.53 -24.80
N LEU A 265 -0.13 -6.60 -23.99
CA LEU A 265 -0.41 -7.96 -24.44
C LEU A 265 -1.93 -8.21 -24.49
N PRO A 266 -2.50 -8.58 -25.65
CA PRO A 266 -3.90 -8.99 -25.74
C PRO A 266 -4.25 -10.18 -24.83
N SER A 267 -3.28 -11.07 -24.58
CA SER A 267 -3.43 -12.22 -23.68
C SER A 267 -3.75 -11.82 -22.24
N TYR A 268 -3.28 -10.65 -21.77
CA TYR A 268 -3.58 -10.16 -20.42
C TYR A 268 -5.04 -9.73 -20.26
N TRP A 269 -5.62 -9.10 -21.28
CA TRP A 269 -6.99 -8.58 -21.23
C TRP A 269 -8.04 -9.60 -21.68
N CYS A 270 -7.69 -10.45 -22.65
CA CYS A 270 -8.62 -11.37 -23.29
C CYS A 270 -8.46 -12.84 -22.83
N GLY A 271 -7.49 -13.15 -21.95
CA GLY A 271 -7.31 -14.49 -21.40
C GLY A 271 -6.89 -15.55 -22.43
N LEU A 272 -6.36 -15.13 -23.59
CA LEU A 272 -5.85 -16.04 -24.61
C LEU A 272 -4.60 -16.74 -24.09
N SER A 273 -4.72 -18.06 -23.91
CA SER A 273 -3.63 -18.97 -23.52
C SER A 273 -2.46 -18.81 -24.47
N GLN A 274 -1.32 -18.34 -23.95
CA GLN A 274 -0.10 -18.24 -24.72
C GLN A 274 0.72 -19.50 -24.50
N GLU A 275 1.00 -20.22 -25.59
CA GLU A 275 2.00 -21.29 -25.60
C GLU A 275 3.37 -20.74 -25.18
N ASN A 276 3.90 -21.36 -24.13
CA ASN A 276 5.33 -21.58 -23.84
C ASN A 276 6.32 -20.53 -24.35
N VAL A 277 6.51 -19.45 -23.60
CA VAL A 277 7.82 -18.75 -23.56
C VAL A 277 8.11 -18.31 -22.12
N ALA A 278 8.74 -19.19 -21.34
CA ALA A 278 9.39 -18.79 -20.10
C ALA A 278 10.76 -18.20 -20.44
N THR A 279 10.91 -16.88 -20.34
CA THR A 279 12.23 -16.24 -20.44
C THR A 279 13.03 -16.54 -19.18
N VAL A 280 14.01 -17.43 -19.30
CA VAL A 280 14.99 -17.71 -18.23
C VAL A 280 15.81 -16.43 -18.00
N LYS A 281 15.56 -15.73 -16.89
CA LYS A 281 16.49 -14.70 -16.40
C LYS A 281 17.62 -15.39 -15.66
N SER A 282 18.76 -15.53 -16.32
CA SER A 282 20.00 -16.02 -15.71
C SER A 282 20.51 -14.98 -14.70
N GLY A 283 20.35 -15.26 -13.41
CA GLY A 283 20.91 -14.44 -12.33
C GLY A 283 22.41 -14.69 -12.19
N SER A 284 23.19 -13.61 -12.11
CA SER A 284 24.67 -13.59 -12.19
C SER A 284 25.40 -14.02 -10.91
N THR A 285 24.96 -15.09 -10.23
CA THR A 285 25.66 -15.65 -9.07
C THR A 285 25.51 -17.17 -9.06
N GLY A 286 26.52 -17.91 -9.54
CA GLY A 286 26.67 -19.37 -9.42
C GLY A 286 25.44 -20.21 -9.79
N SER A 287 25.39 -20.74 -11.01
CA SER A 287 24.29 -21.57 -11.53
C SER A 287 24.19 -22.93 -10.81
N LYS A 288 23.63 -22.97 -9.61
CA LYS A 288 23.19 -24.22 -8.97
C LYS A 288 21.75 -24.51 -9.40
N VAL A 289 21.54 -25.60 -10.12
CA VAL A 289 20.20 -26.11 -10.43
C VAL A 289 19.56 -26.59 -9.13
N ALA A 290 18.40 -26.01 -8.77
CA ALA A 290 17.72 -26.32 -7.51
C ALA A 290 16.80 -27.54 -7.61
N VAL A 291 16.18 -27.74 -8.77
CA VAL A 291 15.32 -28.89 -9.10
C VAL A 291 15.61 -29.24 -10.55
N ASP A 292 15.88 -30.51 -10.83
CA ASP A 292 16.31 -31.01 -12.13
C ASP A 292 15.35 -32.11 -12.59
N GLU A 293 14.57 -31.81 -13.63
CA GLU A 293 13.60 -32.70 -14.30
C GLU A 293 12.75 -33.61 -13.38
N LEU A 294 12.21 -33.05 -12.29
CA LEU A 294 11.38 -33.78 -11.34
C LEU A 294 10.05 -34.24 -11.98
N SER A 295 9.88 -35.56 -12.12
CA SER A 295 8.62 -36.20 -12.54
C SER A 295 8.03 -36.99 -11.38
N LEU A 296 6.86 -36.58 -10.88
CA LEU A 296 6.19 -37.21 -9.74
C LEU A 296 4.67 -37.13 -9.89
N ASN A 297 3.99 -38.27 -9.69
CA ASN A 297 2.54 -38.35 -9.61
C ASN A 297 2.08 -38.38 -8.15
N ILE A 298 1.10 -37.54 -7.82
CA ILE A 298 0.52 -37.42 -6.48
C ILE A 298 -0.97 -37.77 -6.57
N PHE A 299 -1.42 -38.69 -5.71
CA PHE A 299 -2.77 -39.25 -5.79
C PHE A 299 -3.74 -38.61 -4.79
N LYS A 300 -5.04 -38.76 -5.09
CA LYS A 300 -6.12 -38.27 -4.23
C LYS A 300 -6.23 -39.09 -2.95
N GLY A 301 -6.48 -38.42 -1.82
CA GLY A 301 -6.70 -39.09 -0.52
C GLY A 301 -5.44 -39.66 0.12
N GLN A 302 -4.25 -39.33 -0.39
CA GLN A 302 -2.97 -39.79 0.13
C GLN A 302 -2.15 -38.62 0.69
N ILE A 303 -1.32 -38.93 1.70
CA ILE A 303 -0.26 -38.06 2.17
C ILE A 303 1.03 -38.45 1.43
N THR A 304 1.54 -37.54 0.62
CA THR A 304 2.84 -37.69 -0.04
C THR A 304 3.91 -36.91 0.73
N ALA A 305 4.88 -37.63 1.28
CA ALA A 305 6.02 -37.05 2.00
C ALA A 305 7.22 -36.88 1.06
N LEU A 306 7.62 -35.64 0.82
CA LEU A 306 8.83 -35.28 0.08
C LEU A 306 10.00 -35.22 1.08
N LEU A 307 10.81 -36.27 1.09
CA LEU A 307 11.94 -36.47 2.01
C LEU A 307 13.25 -36.10 1.33
N GLY A 308 14.19 -35.52 2.07
CA GLY A 308 15.51 -35.18 1.54
C GLY A 308 16.32 -34.31 2.49
N HIS A 309 17.63 -34.18 2.26
CA HIS A 309 18.48 -33.29 3.05
C HIS A 309 18.19 -31.81 2.77
N ASN A 310 18.79 -30.92 3.57
CA ASN A 310 18.69 -29.48 3.35
C ASN A 310 19.39 -29.10 2.04
N GLY A 311 18.70 -28.34 1.19
CA GLY A 311 19.20 -27.98 -0.14
C GLY A 311 18.92 -28.99 -1.26
N ALA A 312 18.16 -30.07 -1.00
CA ALA A 312 17.76 -31.05 -2.01
C ALA A 312 16.70 -30.55 -3.02
N GLY A 313 16.16 -29.34 -2.86
CA GLY A 313 15.15 -28.76 -3.75
C GLY A 313 13.69 -28.84 -3.26
N LYS A 314 13.43 -29.49 -2.12
CA LYS A 314 12.08 -29.69 -1.54
C LYS A 314 11.19 -28.44 -1.46
N THR A 315 11.67 -27.40 -0.77
CA THR A 315 10.94 -26.14 -0.60
C THR A 315 10.78 -25.40 -1.93
N THR A 316 11.75 -25.52 -2.84
CA THR A 316 11.66 -24.97 -4.20
C THR A 316 10.53 -25.64 -4.98
N THR A 317 10.40 -26.97 -4.89
CA THR A 317 9.30 -27.73 -5.51
C THR A 317 7.93 -27.27 -5.00
N ILE A 318 7.72 -27.21 -3.67
CA ILE A 318 6.45 -26.70 -3.12
C ILE A 318 6.19 -25.25 -3.53
N SER A 319 7.22 -24.41 -3.54
CA SER A 319 7.08 -22.99 -3.91
C SER A 319 6.68 -22.81 -5.39
N MET A 320 7.14 -23.70 -6.28
CA MET A 320 6.68 -23.72 -7.67
C MET A 320 5.23 -24.19 -7.78
N LEU A 321 4.85 -25.27 -7.09
CA LEU A 321 3.49 -25.82 -7.12
C LEU A 321 2.44 -24.87 -6.51
N THR A 322 2.84 -24.05 -5.55
CA THR A 322 1.97 -23.03 -4.91
C THR A 322 1.99 -21.68 -5.65
N GLY A 323 2.86 -21.52 -6.65
CA GLY A 323 2.99 -20.32 -7.49
C GLY A 323 3.64 -19.13 -6.78
N LEU A 324 4.48 -19.38 -5.78
CA LEU A 324 5.39 -18.39 -5.20
C LEU A 324 6.50 -18.04 -6.20
N PHE A 325 7.02 -19.06 -6.88
CA PHE A 325 8.01 -18.93 -7.95
C PHE A 325 7.50 -19.56 -9.24
N PRO A 326 7.74 -18.93 -10.41
CA PRO A 326 7.47 -19.59 -11.67
C PRO A 326 8.51 -20.69 -11.93
N PRO A 327 8.14 -21.81 -12.58
CA PRO A 327 9.11 -22.79 -13.04
C PRO A 327 10.00 -22.18 -14.14
N SER A 328 11.29 -22.56 -14.17
CA SER A 328 12.22 -22.16 -15.24
C SER A 328 11.90 -22.86 -16.55
N SER A 329 11.53 -24.13 -16.49
CA SER A 329 11.10 -24.99 -17.60
C SER A 329 10.14 -26.07 -17.05
N GLY A 330 9.35 -26.68 -17.93
CA GLY A 330 8.35 -27.68 -17.57
C GLY A 330 7.03 -27.10 -17.08
N SER A 331 6.09 -27.99 -16.72
CA SER A 331 4.77 -27.62 -16.19
C SER A 331 4.27 -28.66 -15.19
N ALA A 332 3.30 -28.28 -14.36
CA ALA A 332 2.62 -29.18 -13.44
C ALA A 332 1.10 -29.02 -13.57
N HIS A 333 0.37 -30.13 -13.40
CA HIS A 333 -1.08 -30.18 -13.51
C HIS A 333 -1.70 -30.58 -12.17
N ILE A 334 -2.65 -29.78 -11.70
CA ILE A 334 -3.36 -29.99 -10.44
C ILE A 334 -4.85 -30.09 -10.75
N ASN A 335 -5.46 -31.26 -10.53
CA ASN A 335 -6.86 -31.52 -10.92
C ASN A 335 -7.17 -31.15 -12.39
N GLY A 336 -6.24 -31.41 -13.30
CA GLY A 336 -6.37 -31.08 -14.74
C GLY A 336 -6.13 -29.60 -15.09
N LYS A 337 -5.80 -28.75 -14.12
CA LYS A 337 -5.48 -27.32 -14.32
C LYS A 337 -3.96 -27.11 -14.31
N SER A 338 -3.44 -26.29 -15.22
CA SER A 338 -1.99 -26.02 -15.27
C SER A 338 -1.60 -24.91 -14.29
N ILE A 339 -0.45 -25.08 -13.62
CA ILE A 339 0.10 -24.07 -12.70
C ILE A 339 0.61 -22.80 -13.39
N ILE A 340 0.63 -22.76 -14.72
CA ILE A 340 1.08 -21.60 -15.48
C ILE A 340 -0.12 -20.72 -15.85
N THR A 341 -1.24 -21.35 -16.26
CA THR A 341 -2.44 -20.68 -16.78
C THR A 341 -3.51 -20.45 -15.71
N ASP A 342 -3.75 -21.43 -14.83
CA ASP A 342 -4.99 -21.53 -14.04
C ASP A 342 -4.78 -21.38 -12.53
N MET A 343 -3.71 -20.71 -12.11
CA MET A 343 -3.31 -20.66 -10.69
C MET A 343 -4.33 -20.03 -9.77
N ASP A 344 -5.07 -19.02 -10.22
CA ASP A 344 -6.07 -18.39 -9.37
C ASP A 344 -7.21 -19.36 -9.04
N SER A 345 -7.61 -20.21 -10.00
CA SER A 345 -8.59 -21.27 -9.77
C SER A 345 -8.05 -22.44 -8.94
N ILE A 346 -6.75 -22.71 -8.99
CA ILE A 346 -6.11 -23.72 -8.12
C ILE A 346 -6.11 -23.24 -6.67
N ARG A 347 -5.77 -21.96 -6.44
CA ARG A 347 -5.66 -21.33 -5.11
C ARG A 347 -6.96 -21.31 -4.31
N GLU A 348 -8.12 -21.25 -4.97
CA GLU A 348 -9.42 -21.31 -4.30
C GLU A 348 -9.62 -22.61 -3.49
N SER A 349 -9.02 -23.71 -3.94
CA SER A 349 -9.13 -25.03 -3.32
C SER A 349 -7.89 -25.48 -2.52
N LEU A 350 -6.90 -24.59 -2.38
CA LEU A 350 -5.56 -24.89 -1.84
C LEU A 350 -5.42 -24.47 -0.37
N GLY A 351 -4.78 -25.31 0.43
CA GLY A 351 -4.29 -25.01 1.78
C GLY A 351 -2.76 -24.95 1.81
N LEU A 352 -2.18 -24.02 2.56
CA LEU A 352 -0.72 -23.87 2.66
C LEU A 352 -0.27 -23.59 4.09
N CYS A 353 0.70 -24.37 4.55
CA CYS A 353 1.50 -24.08 5.73
C CYS A 353 2.96 -23.82 5.29
N PRO A 354 3.40 -22.55 5.20
CA PRO A 354 4.77 -22.21 4.78
C PRO A 354 5.80 -22.55 5.88
N GLN A 355 7.11 -22.63 5.56
CA GLN A 355 8.17 -22.93 6.54
C GLN A 355 8.20 -21.94 7.72
N HIS A 356 8.06 -20.64 7.44
CA HIS A 356 7.96 -19.61 8.47
C HIS A 356 6.50 -19.31 8.82
N ASN A 357 6.19 -19.13 10.11
CA ASN A 357 4.84 -18.84 10.57
C ASN A 357 4.37 -17.44 10.10
N VAL A 358 3.55 -17.41 9.05
CA VAL A 358 2.95 -16.16 8.53
C VAL A 358 1.65 -15.88 9.28
N LEU A 359 1.78 -15.35 10.49
CA LEU A 359 0.67 -15.03 11.39
C LEU A 359 0.50 -13.51 11.57
N PHE A 360 -0.70 -13.08 11.94
CA PHE A 360 -0.98 -11.71 12.31
C PHE A 360 -0.77 -11.51 13.81
N ASP A 361 0.33 -10.88 14.22
CA ASP A 361 0.75 -10.73 15.64
C ASP A 361 -0.33 -10.21 16.60
N ARG A 362 -1.26 -9.42 16.06
CA ARG A 362 -2.31 -8.70 16.80
C ARG A 362 -3.67 -9.36 16.71
N LEU A 363 -3.82 -10.52 16.07
CA LEU A 363 -5.06 -11.30 16.07
C LEU A 363 -4.97 -12.45 17.08
N THR A 364 -6.11 -12.88 17.62
CA THR A 364 -6.19 -14.06 18.52
C THR A 364 -6.24 -15.36 17.73
N VAL A 365 -6.02 -16.50 18.39
CA VAL A 365 -6.17 -17.84 17.77
C VAL A 365 -7.53 -17.98 17.06
N LYS A 366 -8.62 -17.66 17.77
CA LYS A 366 -9.98 -17.69 17.22
C LYS A 366 -10.15 -16.78 16.00
N GLU A 367 -9.69 -15.54 16.09
CA GLU A 367 -9.83 -14.55 15.01
C GLU A 367 -9.02 -14.93 13.76
N HIS A 368 -7.89 -15.64 13.90
CA HIS A 368 -7.16 -16.16 12.75
C HIS A 368 -8.00 -17.19 11.99
N LEU A 369 -8.55 -18.16 12.71
CA LEU A 369 -9.35 -19.23 12.10
C LEU A 369 -10.64 -18.68 11.49
N GLU A 370 -11.33 -17.76 12.19
CA GLU A 370 -12.50 -17.06 11.66
C GLU A 370 -12.19 -16.23 10.41
N PHE A 371 -11.00 -15.62 10.34
CA PHE A 371 -10.56 -14.86 9.18
C PHE A 371 -10.32 -15.78 7.97
N PHE A 372 -9.56 -16.86 8.14
CA PHE A 372 -9.19 -17.75 7.03
C PHE A 372 -10.36 -18.64 6.55
N ILE A 373 -11.25 -19.08 7.44
CA ILE A 373 -12.48 -19.78 7.02
C ILE A 373 -13.39 -18.86 6.21
N SER A 374 -13.50 -17.58 6.61
CA SER A 374 -14.27 -16.58 5.87
C SER A 374 -13.66 -16.29 4.50
N LEU A 375 -12.32 -16.28 4.41
CA LEU A 375 -11.56 -16.08 3.17
C LEU A 375 -11.84 -17.20 2.14
N LYS A 376 -11.98 -18.43 2.62
CA LYS A 376 -12.32 -19.63 1.84
C LYS A 376 -13.80 -19.73 1.47
N GLY A 377 -14.65 -18.81 1.92
CA GLY A 377 -16.05 -18.72 1.51
C GLY A 377 -17.07 -19.39 2.43
N LYS A 378 -16.63 -20.00 3.53
CA LYS A 378 -17.52 -20.63 4.51
C LYS A 378 -17.89 -19.65 5.64
N PHE A 379 -19.16 -19.59 6.03
CA PHE A 379 -19.69 -18.59 6.97
C PHE A 379 -20.86 -19.13 7.80
N GLY A 380 -21.32 -18.35 8.78
CA GLY A 380 -22.47 -18.69 9.62
C GLY A 380 -22.16 -19.72 10.71
N HIS A 381 -23.18 -20.44 11.16
CA HIS A 381 -23.06 -21.41 12.26
C HIS A 381 -22.09 -22.55 11.96
N GLU A 382 -22.05 -23.02 10.72
CA GLU A 382 -21.14 -24.10 10.32
C GLU A 382 -19.67 -23.68 10.39
N ALA A 383 -19.36 -22.44 9.99
CA ALA A 383 -18.01 -21.90 10.14
C ALA A 383 -17.60 -21.76 11.61
N ILE A 384 -18.51 -21.30 12.48
CA ILE A 384 -18.24 -21.17 13.92
C ILE A 384 -18.01 -22.55 14.55
N ARG A 385 -18.77 -23.57 14.13
CA ARG A 385 -18.61 -24.95 14.57
C ARG A 385 -17.24 -25.49 14.16
N GLU A 386 -16.88 -25.39 12.89
CA GLU A 386 -15.58 -25.86 12.38
C GLU A 386 -14.40 -25.14 13.05
N VAL A 387 -14.52 -23.83 13.30
CA VAL A 387 -13.49 -23.08 14.06
C VAL A 387 -13.33 -23.65 15.47
N SER A 388 -14.44 -23.94 16.15
CA SER A 388 -14.43 -24.47 17.53
C SER A 388 -13.83 -25.88 17.59
N GLU A 389 -14.20 -26.74 16.63
CA GLU A 389 -13.64 -28.07 16.46
C GLU A 389 -12.13 -28.00 16.17
N MET A 390 -11.71 -27.13 15.25
CA MET A 390 -10.30 -26.96 14.90
C MET A 390 -9.45 -26.48 16.08
N ILE A 391 -9.98 -25.60 16.95
CA ILE A 391 -9.29 -25.13 18.15
C ILE A 391 -9.09 -26.26 19.16
N SER A 392 -10.09 -27.13 19.28
CA SER A 392 -10.01 -28.33 20.12
C SER A 392 -8.97 -29.31 19.57
N ASP A 393 -8.97 -29.54 18.25
CA ASP A 393 -8.06 -30.47 17.57
C ASP A 393 -6.59 -30.05 17.70
N ILE A 394 -6.29 -28.76 17.64
CA ILE A 394 -4.92 -28.25 17.86
C ILE A 394 -4.53 -28.14 19.33
N GLN A 395 -5.43 -28.51 20.26
CA GLN A 395 -5.22 -28.46 21.71
C GLN A 395 -4.88 -27.04 22.20
N LEU A 396 -5.54 -26.00 21.66
CA LEU A 396 -5.36 -24.60 22.06
C LEU A 396 -6.60 -23.97 22.70
N THR A 397 -7.50 -24.79 23.26
CA THR A 397 -8.75 -24.35 23.90
C THR A 397 -8.51 -23.25 24.96
N ASP A 398 -7.51 -23.42 25.83
CA ASP A 398 -7.16 -22.44 26.88
C ASP A 398 -6.56 -21.14 26.32
N LYS A 399 -6.08 -21.17 25.06
CA LYS A 399 -5.43 -20.05 24.37
C LYS A 399 -6.29 -19.46 23.25
N THR A 400 -7.56 -19.84 23.15
CA THR A 400 -8.54 -19.36 22.16
C THR A 400 -8.51 -17.84 21.96
N ASN A 401 -8.52 -17.08 23.05
CA ASN A 401 -8.55 -15.61 23.05
C ASN A 401 -7.16 -14.97 23.26
N THR A 402 -6.08 -15.74 23.15
CA THR A 402 -4.71 -15.24 23.28
C THR A 402 -4.20 -14.74 21.93
N LEU A 403 -3.46 -13.62 21.94
CA LEU A 403 -2.82 -13.06 20.74
C LEU A 403 -1.73 -14.00 20.22
N SER A 404 -1.62 -14.13 18.89
CA SER A 404 -0.62 -15.00 18.25
C SER A 404 0.82 -14.64 18.64
N SER A 405 1.13 -13.35 18.85
CA SER A 405 2.44 -12.88 19.31
C SER A 405 2.88 -13.48 20.65
N LYS A 406 1.92 -13.84 21.53
CA LYS A 406 2.16 -14.42 22.86
C LYS A 406 2.24 -15.96 22.87
N LEU A 407 2.04 -16.62 21.73
CA LEU A 407 2.13 -18.07 21.62
C LEU A 407 3.59 -18.53 21.53
N SER A 408 3.88 -19.74 22.05
CA SER A 408 5.19 -20.39 21.84
C SER A 408 5.41 -20.74 20.37
N GLY A 409 6.66 -21.05 19.97
CA GLY A 409 6.98 -21.43 18.60
C GLY A 409 6.15 -22.62 18.09
N GLY A 410 6.05 -23.69 18.89
CA GLY A 410 5.23 -24.86 18.56
C GLY A 410 3.73 -24.56 18.50
N MET A 411 3.21 -23.71 19.39
CA MET A 411 1.80 -23.27 19.33
C MET A 411 1.49 -22.45 18.07
N LYS A 412 2.41 -21.55 17.67
CA LYS A 412 2.30 -20.82 16.39
C LYS A 412 2.30 -21.78 15.20
N ARG A 413 3.10 -22.83 15.27
CA ARG A 413 3.20 -23.84 14.22
C ARG A 413 1.92 -24.67 14.09
N LYS A 414 1.35 -25.12 15.21
CA LYS A 414 0.02 -25.77 15.25
C LYS A 414 -1.07 -24.87 14.66
N LEU A 415 -1.09 -23.59 15.01
CA LEU A 415 -2.03 -22.62 14.43
C LEU A 415 -1.82 -22.45 12.91
N SER A 416 -0.57 -22.41 12.43
CA SER A 416 -0.26 -22.34 11.00
C SER A 416 -0.77 -23.58 10.25
N CYS A 417 -0.61 -24.78 10.84
CA CYS A 417 -1.15 -26.02 10.29
C CYS A 417 -2.69 -25.99 10.25
N ALA A 418 -3.35 -25.54 11.32
CA ALA A 418 -4.80 -25.38 11.35
C ALA A 418 -5.34 -24.45 10.26
N ILE A 419 -4.65 -23.33 10.01
CA ILE A 419 -5.01 -22.39 8.94
C ILE A 419 -4.94 -23.05 7.56
N ALA A 420 -3.99 -23.97 7.36
CA ALA A 420 -3.87 -24.73 6.12
C ALA A 420 -4.99 -25.78 5.95
N LEU A 421 -5.57 -26.28 7.05
CA LEU A 421 -6.59 -27.35 7.06
C LEU A 421 -8.03 -26.84 7.10
N ILE A 422 -8.28 -25.61 7.55
CA ILE A 422 -9.62 -25.06 7.74
C ILE A 422 -10.27 -24.66 6.40
N GLY A 423 -11.61 -24.70 6.34
CA GLY A 423 -12.40 -24.28 5.19
C GLY A 423 -12.43 -25.30 4.05
N GLY A 424 -12.16 -26.58 4.35
CA GLY A 424 -12.28 -27.70 3.42
C GLY A 424 -11.40 -27.64 2.15
N PRO A 425 -10.09 -27.34 2.22
CA PRO A 425 -9.22 -27.41 1.06
C PRO A 425 -9.09 -28.86 0.55
N GLN A 426 -9.07 -29.02 -0.77
CA GLN A 426 -8.88 -30.33 -1.41
C GLN A 426 -7.41 -30.75 -1.43
N ILE A 427 -6.52 -29.76 -1.61
CA ILE A 427 -5.07 -29.96 -1.73
C ILE A 427 -4.37 -29.10 -0.68
N ILE A 428 -3.48 -29.71 0.10
CA ILE A 428 -2.79 -29.04 1.20
C ILE A 428 -1.28 -29.23 1.02
N PHE A 429 -0.55 -28.12 1.04
CA PHE A 429 0.92 -28.11 1.03
C PHE A 429 1.44 -27.73 2.41
N LEU A 430 2.35 -28.53 2.96
CA LEU A 430 2.95 -28.33 4.27
C LEU A 430 4.47 -28.31 4.13
N ASP A 431 5.08 -27.15 4.30
CA ASP A 431 6.53 -27.02 4.16
C ASP A 431 7.20 -27.13 5.54
N GLU A 432 7.78 -28.28 5.84
CA GLU A 432 8.39 -28.67 7.13
C GLU A 432 7.47 -28.44 8.35
N PRO A 433 6.27 -29.05 8.40
CA PRO A 433 5.24 -28.71 9.39
C PRO A 433 5.69 -28.86 10.83
N THR A 434 6.64 -29.76 11.14
CA THR A 434 7.07 -30.06 12.51
C THR A 434 8.45 -29.55 12.91
N SER A 435 9.09 -28.75 12.04
CA SER A 435 10.39 -28.13 12.31
C SER A 435 10.32 -27.16 13.50
N GLY A 436 11.30 -27.28 14.40
CA GLY A 436 11.41 -26.42 15.61
C GLY A 436 10.37 -26.69 16.70
N MET A 437 9.63 -27.80 16.64
CA MET A 437 8.71 -28.23 17.70
C MET A 437 9.33 -29.25 18.66
N ASP A 438 8.88 -29.23 19.91
CA ASP A 438 9.17 -30.30 20.87
C ASP A 438 8.49 -31.63 20.46
N PRO A 439 8.99 -32.79 20.92
CA PRO A 439 8.45 -34.09 20.53
C PRO A 439 6.95 -34.27 20.80
N TYR A 440 6.42 -33.68 21.87
CA TYR A 440 5.00 -33.79 22.21
C TYR A 440 4.13 -32.97 21.24
N ALA A 441 4.52 -31.72 20.96
CA ALA A 441 3.83 -30.87 19.99
C ALA A 441 3.90 -31.45 18.55
N ARG A 442 5.00 -32.10 18.20
CA ARG A 442 5.18 -32.81 16.93
C ARG A 442 4.13 -33.93 16.78
N ARG A 443 4.03 -34.83 17.76
CA ARG A 443 3.04 -35.92 17.75
C ARG A 443 1.61 -35.40 17.63
N GLY A 444 1.25 -34.37 18.40
CA GLY A 444 -0.08 -33.76 18.28
C GLY A 444 -0.35 -33.14 16.90
N THR A 445 0.68 -32.72 16.16
CA THR A 445 0.53 -32.25 14.77
C THR A 445 0.35 -33.42 13.80
N TRP A 446 1.03 -34.55 14.04
CA TRP A 446 0.83 -35.77 13.26
C TRP A 446 -0.59 -36.31 13.41
N ASP A 447 -1.10 -36.37 14.64
CA ASP A 447 -2.48 -36.78 14.93
C ASP A 447 -3.50 -35.88 14.22
N LEU A 448 -3.24 -34.56 14.20
CA LEU A 448 -4.07 -33.58 13.48
C LEU A 448 -4.10 -33.88 11.96
N LEU A 449 -2.94 -34.14 11.36
CA LEU A 449 -2.83 -34.43 9.92
C LEU A 449 -3.52 -35.74 9.56
N LEU A 450 -3.32 -36.80 10.36
CA LEU A 450 -3.97 -38.09 10.17
C LEU A 450 -5.50 -37.98 10.32
N LYS A 451 -5.97 -37.21 11.30
CA LYS A 451 -7.41 -36.97 11.52
C LYS A 451 -8.06 -36.25 10.33
N HIS A 452 -7.38 -35.26 9.75
CA HIS A 452 -7.91 -34.44 8.64
C HIS A 452 -7.49 -34.94 7.24
N LYS A 453 -6.93 -36.15 7.12
CA LYS A 453 -6.49 -36.71 5.81
C LYS A 453 -7.65 -37.12 4.91
N ALA A 454 -8.79 -37.51 5.49
CA ALA A 454 -9.89 -38.11 4.74
C ALA A 454 -10.41 -37.17 3.64
N GLY A 455 -10.41 -37.66 2.39
CA GLY A 455 -10.88 -36.91 1.23
C GLY A 455 -9.97 -35.76 0.77
N ARG A 456 -8.74 -35.65 1.30
CA ARG A 456 -7.78 -34.58 0.96
C ARG A 456 -6.46 -35.14 0.44
N THR A 457 -5.80 -34.40 -0.43
CA THR A 457 -4.43 -34.68 -0.86
C THR A 457 -3.48 -33.79 -0.07
N ILE A 458 -2.59 -34.40 0.71
CA ILE A 458 -1.63 -33.67 1.54
C ILE A 458 -0.22 -33.92 0.99
N ILE A 459 0.52 -32.85 0.78
CA ILE A 459 1.90 -32.89 0.33
C ILE A 459 2.72 -32.21 1.40
N LEU A 460 3.59 -32.97 2.06
CA LEU A 460 4.46 -32.44 3.12
C LEU A 460 5.92 -32.57 2.72
N THR A 461 6.72 -31.56 3.01
CA THR A 461 8.19 -31.68 2.99
C THR A 461 8.68 -31.96 4.38
N THR A 462 9.63 -32.86 4.50
CA THR A 462 10.29 -33.11 5.77
C THR A 462 11.73 -33.56 5.55
N HIS A 463 12.54 -33.38 6.58
CA HIS A 463 13.86 -33.99 6.70
C HIS A 463 13.89 -35.03 7.84
N PHE A 464 12.74 -35.25 8.49
CA PHE A 464 12.55 -36.22 9.55
C PHE A 464 12.00 -37.53 8.96
N MET A 465 12.78 -38.59 9.06
CA MET A 465 12.43 -39.90 8.49
C MET A 465 11.28 -40.57 9.25
N ASP A 466 11.23 -40.41 10.58
CA ASP A 466 10.12 -40.84 11.44
C ASP A 466 8.78 -40.19 11.03
N GLU A 467 8.81 -38.90 10.67
CA GLU A 467 7.63 -38.19 10.16
C GLU A 467 7.16 -38.75 8.81
N ALA A 468 8.09 -38.99 7.88
CA ALA A 468 7.76 -39.55 6.58
C ALA A 468 7.24 -40.99 6.67
N ASP A 469 7.81 -41.80 7.57
CA ASP A 469 7.41 -43.19 7.80
C ASP A 469 6.00 -43.30 8.41
N LEU A 470 5.68 -42.43 9.38
CA LEU A 470 4.38 -42.46 10.05
C LEU A 470 3.26 -41.82 9.22
N LEU A 471 3.52 -40.67 8.59
CA LEU A 471 2.50 -39.91 7.88
C LEU A 471 2.39 -40.27 6.41
N GLY A 472 3.49 -40.67 5.77
CA GLY A 472 3.55 -40.83 4.32
C GLY A 472 2.94 -42.13 3.85
N ASP A 473 1.76 -42.06 3.22
CA ASP A 473 1.25 -43.18 2.40
C ASP A 473 2.20 -43.44 1.22
N ARG A 474 2.82 -42.37 0.69
CA ARG A 474 3.85 -42.41 -0.34
C ARG A 474 5.00 -41.47 0.03
N ILE A 475 6.22 -41.97 -0.07
CA ILE A 475 7.45 -41.23 0.23
C ILE A 475 8.22 -41.03 -1.07
N ALA A 476 8.64 -39.80 -1.33
CA ALA A 476 9.46 -39.42 -2.47
C ALA A 476 10.79 -38.87 -1.93
N ILE A 477 11.89 -39.58 -2.20
CA ILE A 477 13.22 -39.21 -1.72
C ILE A 477 13.92 -38.35 -2.78
N MET A 478 14.26 -37.11 -2.42
CA MET A 478 15.00 -36.16 -3.23
C MET A 478 16.43 -35.99 -2.74
N ALA A 479 17.37 -35.96 -3.67
CA ALA A 479 18.77 -35.57 -3.45
C ALA A 479 19.29 -34.82 -4.67
N ASP A 480 20.07 -33.76 -4.44
CA ASP A 480 20.65 -32.90 -5.49
C ASP A 480 19.66 -32.38 -6.54
N GLY A 481 18.41 -32.09 -6.14
CA GLY A 481 17.38 -31.56 -7.03
C GLY A 481 16.65 -32.61 -7.87
N GLN A 482 17.05 -33.88 -7.79
CA GLN A 482 16.45 -35.00 -8.53
C GLN A 482 15.65 -35.94 -7.61
N LEU A 483 14.67 -36.62 -8.19
CA LEU A 483 13.96 -37.72 -7.52
C LEU A 483 14.81 -38.99 -7.60
N ARG A 484 15.17 -39.56 -6.45
CA ARG A 484 15.98 -40.79 -6.40
C ARG A 484 15.10 -42.04 -6.36
N CYS A 485 14.08 -42.04 -5.53
CA CYS A 485 13.12 -43.13 -5.46
C CYS A 485 11.78 -42.65 -4.90
N CYS A 486 10.72 -43.41 -5.17
CA CYS A 486 9.38 -43.13 -4.70
C CYS A 486 8.61 -44.42 -4.45
N GLY A 487 7.87 -44.49 -3.35
CA GLY A 487 7.05 -45.66 -2.99
C GLY A 487 6.51 -45.57 -1.56
N SER A 488 5.82 -46.61 -1.11
CA SER A 488 5.43 -46.71 0.32
C SER A 488 6.67 -46.99 1.18
N SER A 489 6.59 -46.70 2.48
CA SER A 489 7.68 -47.00 3.42
C SER A 489 8.10 -48.47 3.36
N LEU A 490 7.12 -49.39 3.37
CA LEU A 490 7.39 -50.83 3.29
C LEU A 490 8.09 -51.21 1.97
N PHE A 491 7.65 -50.66 0.84
CA PHE A 491 8.27 -50.91 -0.46
C PHE A 491 9.72 -50.42 -0.49
N LEU A 492 9.98 -49.21 0.01
CA LEU A 492 11.33 -48.65 0.02
C LEU A 492 12.26 -49.43 0.96
N LYS A 493 11.79 -49.80 2.15
CA LYS A 493 12.54 -50.64 3.09
C LYS A 493 12.80 -52.04 2.52
N SER A 494 11.83 -52.65 1.83
CA SER A 494 12.02 -53.96 1.21
C SER A 494 12.97 -53.92 0.00
N ARG A 495 12.95 -52.85 -0.79
CA ARG A 495 13.74 -52.75 -2.03
C ARG A 495 15.18 -52.30 -1.77
N TYR A 496 15.36 -51.34 -0.87
CA TYR A 496 16.66 -50.73 -0.61
C TYR A 496 17.26 -51.16 0.74
N GLY A 497 16.45 -51.68 1.67
CA GLY A 497 16.95 -52.15 2.94
C GLY A 497 17.95 -53.30 2.79
N VAL A 498 18.76 -53.46 3.83
CA VAL A 498 19.74 -54.55 3.91
C VAL A 498 19.18 -55.79 4.61
N GLY A 499 17.95 -55.69 5.14
CA GLY A 499 17.20 -56.79 5.76
C GLY A 499 16.85 -56.49 7.21
N TYR A 500 17.29 -57.34 8.13
CA TYR A 500 17.08 -57.21 9.56
C TYR A 500 18.42 -57.05 10.27
N HIS A 501 18.46 -56.26 11.33
CA HIS A 501 19.62 -56.12 12.18
C HIS A 501 19.44 -56.96 13.43
N LEU A 502 20.36 -57.90 13.65
CA LEU A 502 20.45 -58.65 14.89
C LEU A 502 21.53 -58.02 15.75
N THR A 503 21.14 -57.43 16.87
CA THR A 503 22.04 -56.86 17.88
C THR A 503 22.15 -57.79 19.07
N LEU A 504 23.37 -58.17 19.43
CA LEU A 504 23.68 -59.10 20.52
C LEU A 504 24.54 -58.38 21.55
N VAL A 505 24.16 -58.46 22.83
CA VAL A 505 24.91 -57.84 23.94
C VAL A 505 25.88 -58.86 24.56
N LYS A 506 27.18 -58.62 24.45
CA LYS A 506 28.27 -59.49 24.93
C LYS A 506 28.39 -59.48 26.46
N LYS A 507 28.73 -60.63 27.04
CA LYS A 507 29.38 -60.75 28.36
C LYS A 507 30.90 -60.76 28.18
N GLU A 508 31.65 -60.60 29.27
CA GLU A 508 33.12 -60.65 29.24
C GLU A 508 33.67 -61.98 28.70
N SER A 509 32.90 -63.06 28.79
CA SER A 509 33.23 -64.42 28.31
C SER A 509 32.66 -64.75 26.92
N CYS A 510 32.32 -63.76 26.10
CA CYS A 510 31.65 -63.96 24.81
C CYS A 510 32.59 -64.58 23.75
N ASP A 511 32.16 -65.70 23.15
CA ASP A 511 32.84 -66.31 21.99
C ASP A 511 32.23 -65.79 20.68
N GLN A 512 32.83 -64.72 20.15
CA GLN A 512 32.40 -64.11 18.89
C GLN A 512 32.51 -65.05 17.68
N GLY A 513 33.48 -65.98 17.68
CA GLY A 513 33.70 -66.90 16.56
C GLY A 513 32.59 -67.95 16.47
N ALA A 514 32.20 -68.50 17.62
CA ALA A 514 31.08 -69.44 17.71
C ALA A 514 29.75 -68.80 17.31
N ILE A 515 29.46 -67.58 17.79
CA ILE A 515 28.23 -66.83 17.44
C ILE A 515 28.18 -66.54 15.94
N THR A 516 29.28 -66.06 15.36
CA THR A 516 29.34 -65.77 13.92
C THR A 516 29.10 -67.03 13.09
N SER A 517 29.62 -68.17 13.52
CA SER A 517 29.43 -69.46 12.85
C SER A 517 27.98 -69.93 12.96
N LEU A 518 27.35 -69.78 14.14
CA LEU A 518 25.93 -70.08 14.35
C LEU A 518 25.02 -69.22 13.46
N VAL A 519 25.23 -67.90 13.46
CA VAL A 519 24.43 -66.98 12.64
C VAL A 519 24.60 -67.29 11.15
N LYS A 520 25.82 -67.57 10.69
CA LYS A 520 26.10 -67.97 9.31
C LYS A 520 25.58 -69.36 8.95
N HIS A 521 25.42 -70.25 9.92
CA HIS A 521 24.83 -71.56 9.70
C HIS A 521 23.37 -71.46 9.26
N HIS A 522 22.58 -70.64 9.96
CA HIS A 522 21.17 -70.41 9.65
C HIS A 522 20.94 -69.40 8.51
N VAL A 523 21.78 -68.37 8.44
CA VAL A 523 21.69 -67.28 7.47
C VAL A 523 23.07 -67.11 6.79
N PRO A 524 23.37 -67.83 5.69
CA PRO A 524 24.68 -67.83 5.06
C PRO A 524 25.15 -66.45 4.57
N THR A 525 24.20 -65.59 4.22
CA THR A 525 24.42 -64.22 3.74
C THR A 525 24.64 -63.21 4.88
N ALA A 526 24.72 -63.66 6.14
CA ALA A 526 24.86 -62.76 7.28
C ALA A 526 26.25 -62.14 7.36
N GLU A 527 26.29 -60.81 7.49
CA GLU A 527 27.52 -60.02 7.62
C GLU A 527 27.55 -59.26 8.95
N ILE A 528 28.74 -59.13 9.54
CA ILE A 528 28.96 -58.33 10.75
C ILE A 528 29.18 -56.88 10.30
N ILE A 529 28.28 -55.97 10.68
CA ILE A 529 28.45 -54.53 10.44
C ILE A 529 29.43 -53.94 11.44
N SER A 530 29.23 -54.29 12.71
CA SER A 530 29.94 -53.69 13.82
C SER A 530 30.10 -54.69 14.96
N SER A 531 31.24 -54.62 15.62
CA SER A 531 31.52 -55.39 16.84
C SER A 531 32.36 -54.49 17.73
N VAL A 532 31.69 -53.57 18.43
CA VAL A 532 32.33 -52.51 19.21
C VAL A 532 31.83 -52.59 20.66
N GLY A 533 32.76 -52.58 21.61
CA GLY A 533 32.43 -52.64 23.03
C GLY A 533 31.65 -53.90 23.39
N ALA A 534 30.50 -53.70 24.03
CA ALA A 534 29.62 -54.77 24.52
C ALA A 534 28.58 -55.24 23.51
N GLU A 535 28.63 -54.83 22.23
CA GLU A 535 27.61 -55.18 21.24
C GLU A 535 28.22 -55.77 19.95
N ILE A 536 27.52 -56.75 19.36
CA ILE A 536 27.75 -57.26 17.99
C ILE A 536 26.48 -57.02 17.19
N GLN A 537 26.64 -56.48 15.98
CA GLN A 537 25.52 -56.24 15.07
C GLN A 537 25.73 -57.00 13.76
N PHE A 538 24.75 -57.83 13.41
CA PHE A 538 24.68 -58.58 12.14
C PHE A 538 23.58 -58.01 11.24
N VAL A 539 23.82 -57.98 9.93
CA VAL A 539 22.76 -57.88 8.91
C VAL A 539 22.32 -59.28 8.54
N LEU A 540 21.03 -59.53 8.62
CA LEU A 540 20.37 -60.74 8.14
C LEU A 540 19.55 -60.39 6.88
N SER A 541 19.85 -61.03 5.76
CA SER A 541 19.09 -60.85 4.51
C SER A 541 17.65 -61.32 4.67
N SER A 542 16.69 -60.57 4.13
CA SER A 542 15.27 -60.93 4.11
C SER A 542 14.96 -62.16 3.25
N GLU A 543 15.85 -62.55 2.34
CA GLU A 543 15.70 -63.76 1.52
C GLU A 543 15.68 -65.05 2.36
N ASN A 544 16.40 -65.03 3.49
CA ASN A 544 16.52 -66.15 4.42
C ASN A 544 15.60 -66.02 5.65
N ALA A 545 14.56 -65.19 5.58
CA ALA A 545 13.65 -64.92 6.70
C ALA A 545 12.97 -66.18 7.26
N GLN A 546 12.84 -67.23 6.45
CA GLN A 546 12.27 -68.53 6.83
C GLN A 546 13.06 -69.21 7.98
N ASN A 547 14.36 -68.96 8.05
CA ASN A 547 15.26 -69.59 9.04
C ASN A 547 15.40 -68.77 10.32
N PHE A 548 14.76 -67.60 10.41
CA PHE A 548 14.91 -66.70 11.55
C PHE A 548 14.33 -67.28 12.83
N GLU A 549 13.20 -68.01 12.75
CA GLU A 549 12.61 -68.68 13.91
C GLU A 549 13.57 -69.70 14.53
N ALA A 550 14.22 -70.51 13.69
CA ALA A 550 15.21 -71.49 14.14
C ALA A 550 16.44 -70.81 14.75
N LEU A 551 16.96 -69.76 14.10
CA LEU A 551 18.09 -68.98 14.60
C LEU A 551 17.79 -68.35 15.98
N PHE A 552 16.65 -67.70 16.16
CA PHE A 552 16.31 -67.05 17.42
C PHE A 552 16.03 -68.06 18.52
N SER A 553 15.37 -69.18 18.22
CA SER A 553 15.15 -70.27 19.18
C SER A 553 16.47 -70.86 19.68
N GLU A 554 17.43 -71.07 18.78
CA GLU A 554 18.75 -71.62 19.16
C GLU A 554 19.61 -70.60 19.90
N LEU A 555 19.54 -69.32 19.54
CA LEU A 555 20.17 -68.24 20.29
C LEU A 555 19.61 -68.13 21.70
N GLU A 556 18.29 -68.18 21.87
CA GLU A 556 17.60 -68.02 23.16
C GLU A 556 17.90 -69.19 24.12
N ASN A 557 17.92 -70.42 23.61
CA ASN A 557 18.24 -71.60 24.42
C ASN A 557 19.70 -71.66 24.89
N ASN A 558 20.62 -71.03 24.15
CA ASN A 558 22.07 -71.15 24.37
C ASN A 558 22.76 -69.80 24.73
N LEU A 559 22.01 -68.79 25.22
CA LEU A 559 22.55 -67.46 25.55
C LEU A 559 23.72 -67.51 26.53
N GLU A 560 23.64 -68.36 27.56
CA GLU A 560 24.69 -68.47 28.58
C GLU A 560 25.97 -69.12 28.03
N GLU A 561 25.82 -70.14 27.17
CA GLU A 561 26.94 -70.88 26.56
C GLU A 561 27.74 -69.99 25.61
N TYR A 562 27.07 -69.14 24.84
CA TYR A 562 27.71 -68.19 23.93
C TYR A 562 28.17 -66.89 24.61
N GLY A 563 27.93 -66.74 25.92
CA GLY A 563 28.31 -65.54 26.66
C GLY A 563 27.56 -64.28 26.21
N ILE A 564 26.26 -64.40 25.93
CA ILE A 564 25.37 -63.31 25.52
C ILE A 564 24.45 -62.95 26.69
N THR A 565 24.16 -61.65 26.85
CA THR A 565 23.23 -61.14 27.89
C THR A 565 21.81 -61.05 27.35
N SER A 566 21.66 -60.50 26.15
CA SER A 566 20.39 -60.37 25.46
C SER A 566 20.62 -60.19 23.96
N PHE A 567 19.59 -60.43 23.16
CA PHE A 567 19.59 -60.10 21.74
C PHE A 567 18.32 -59.33 21.38
N GLY A 568 18.40 -58.52 20.33
CA GLY A 568 17.29 -57.76 19.79
C GLY A 568 17.35 -57.76 18.26
N VAL A 569 16.19 -57.76 17.64
CA VAL A 569 16.06 -57.71 16.19
C VAL A 569 15.34 -56.41 15.81
N SER A 570 15.94 -55.62 14.92
CA SER A 570 15.31 -54.43 14.35
C SER A 570 15.21 -54.55 12.83
N VAL A 571 14.22 -53.88 12.25
CA VAL A 571 14.03 -53.83 10.80
C VAL A 571 14.81 -52.64 10.26
N THR A 572 15.30 -52.72 9.01
CA THR A 572 15.86 -51.57 8.30
C THR A 572 14.93 -50.35 8.43
N THR A 573 15.49 -49.26 8.93
CA THR A 573 14.77 -48.00 9.09
C THR A 573 14.81 -47.18 7.80
N LEU A 574 13.99 -46.13 7.71
CA LEU A 574 13.98 -45.27 6.53
C LEU A 574 15.27 -44.42 6.44
N GLU A 575 15.95 -44.18 7.56
CA GLU A 575 17.26 -43.55 7.62
C GLU A 575 18.32 -44.34 6.84
N GLU A 576 18.36 -45.66 7.00
CA GLU A 576 19.30 -46.52 6.28
C GLU A 576 19.02 -46.54 4.78
N VAL A 577 17.74 -46.63 4.40
CA VAL A 577 17.33 -46.49 3.00
C VAL A 577 17.81 -45.17 2.42
N PHE A 578 17.64 -44.08 3.17
CA PHE A 578 18.09 -42.76 2.77
C PHE A 578 19.62 -42.68 2.60
N MET A 579 20.40 -43.24 3.54
CA MET A 579 21.86 -43.29 3.45
C MET A 579 22.32 -44.07 2.21
N LYS A 580 21.76 -45.25 1.98
CA LYS A 580 22.13 -46.10 0.84
C LYS A 580 21.78 -45.45 -0.51
N VAL A 581 20.61 -44.81 -0.59
CA VAL A 581 20.18 -44.06 -1.78
C VAL A 581 21.03 -42.80 -1.99
N GLY A 582 21.56 -42.21 -0.92
CA GLY A 582 22.47 -41.06 -0.97
C GLY A 582 23.92 -41.40 -1.34
N GLU A 583 24.41 -42.58 -0.95
CA GLU A 583 25.76 -43.07 -1.24
C GLU A 583 25.91 -43.60 -2.67
N GLY A 584 24.81 -44.02 -3.30
CA GLY A 584 24.80 -44.51 -4.68
C GLY A 584 24.70 -43.39 -5.72
N SER A 585 25.80 -43.11 -6.42
CA SER A 585 25.79 -42.38 -7.70
C SER A 585 25.28 -43.28 -8.83
N GLU A 586 24.03 -43.75 -8.73
CA GLU A 586 23.34 -44.45 -9.82
C GLU A 586 22.41 -43.51 -10.60
N LYS A 587 22.29 -43.82 -11.89
CA LYS A 587 21.66 -42.99 -12.93
C LYS A 587 20.18 -42.68 -12.60
N PRO A 588 19.65 -41.53 -13.06
CA PRO A 588 18.25 -41.16 -12.87
C PRO A 588 17.32 -42.26 -13.40
N LEU A 589 16.28 -42.53 -12.62
CA LEU A 589 15.28 -43.57 -12.82
C LEU A 589 14.52 -43.35 -14.15
N GLN A 590 14.73 -44.21 -15.15
CA GLN A 590 13.94 -44.26 -16.39
C GLN A 590 12.84 -45.33 -16.39
N ASP A 591 12.77 -46.18 -15.36
CA ASP A 591 11.83 -47.31 -15.31
C ASP A 591 10.78 -47.15 -14.22
N LEU A 592 9.78 -46.30 -14.44
CA LEU A 592 8.45 -46.43 -13.81
C LEU A 592 7.38 -45.88 -14.77
N ALA A 593 7.12 -46.65 -15.83
CA ALA A 593 5.94 -46.52 -16.67
C ALA A 593 5.38 -47.89 -17.10
N VAL A 594 5.39 -48.89 -16.22
CA VAL A 594 4.54 -50.09 -16.36
C VAL A 594 4.24 -50.64 -14.97
N ASP A 595 3.13 -50.22 -14.35
CA ASP A 595 2.42 -51.13 -13.45
C ASP A 595 1.36 -51.82 -14.30
N GLN A 596 1.41 -53.14 -14.34
CA GLN A 596 0.40 -53.98 -14.97
C GLN A 596 -0.90 -53.85 -14.19
N ASP A 597 -1.98 -53.61 -14.92
CA ASP A 597 -3.36 -53.74 -14.43
C ASP A 597 -3.55 -55.12 -13.76
N PRO A 598 -4.08 -55.21 -12.52
CA PRO A 598 -4.59 -56.46 -12.02
C PRO A 598 -5.97 -56.72 -12.63
N ALA A 599 -5.99 -57.18 -13.88
CA ALA A 599 -7.18 -57.77 -14.48
C ALA A 599 -7.29 -59.23 -14.01
N GLY A 600 -8.26 -59.54 -13.14
CA GLY A 600 -8.66 -60.93 -12.88
C GLY A 600 -9.15 -61.27 -11.48
N HIS A 601 -10.20 -60.60 -10.99
CA HIS A 601 -11.28 -61.27 -10.24
C HIS A 601 -12.48 -60.32 -10.15
N HIS A 602 -13.28 -60.31 -11.22
CA HIS A 602 -14.70 -60.01 -11.13
C HIS A 602 -15.35 -61.16 -10.35
N ASP A 603 -15.70 -60.93 -9.09
CA ASP A 603 -17.03 -61.26 -8.59
C ASP A 603 -17.23 -60.74 -7.15
N SER A 604 -18.31 -59.98 -6.98
CA SER A 604 -19.03 -59.77 -5.71
C SER A 604 -18.39 -58.87 -4.64
N ALA A 605 -18.11 -57.61 -4.97
CA ALA A 605 -17.94 -56.53 -3.97
C ALA A 605 -18.91 -55.34 -4.15
N ASP A 606 -19.87 -55.43 -5.09
CA ASP A 606 -20.77 -54.33 -5.45
C ASP A 606 -22.02 -54.16 -4.55
N ASN A 607 -22.19 -54.98 -3.51
CA ASN A 607 -23.35 -54.89 -2.61
C ASN A 607 -23.04 -54.41 -1.17
N LEU A 608 -21.81 -53.99 -0.88
CA LEU A 608 -21.42 -53.51 0.46
C LEU A 608 -20.98 -52.04 0.53
N ILE A 609 -20.85 -51.37 -0.62
CA ILE A 609 -20.43 -49.95 -0.69
C ILE A 609 -21.64 -48.99 -0.78
N SER A 610 -22.84 -49.48 -1.08
CA SER A 610 -24.07 -48.68 -1.17
C SER A 610 -24.72 -48.29 0.17
N ARG A 611 -24.10 -48.58 1.32
CA ARG A 611 -24.64 -48.27 2.66
C ARG A 611 -23.78 -47.35 3.54
N HIS A 612 -22.68 -46.80 3.01
CA HIS A 612 -21.87 -45.79 3.73
C HIS A 612 -21.79 -44.41 3.06
N GLU A 613 -22.55 -44.16 1.99
CA GLU A 613 -22.74 -42.82 1.43
C GLU A 613 -23.88 -42.01 2.08
N ALA A 614 -24.51 -42.52 3.14
CA ALA A 614 -25.64 -41.86 3.81
C ALA A 614 -25.27 -41.01 5.04
N ASN A 615 -23.99 -40.65 5.23
CA ASN A 615 -23.59 -39.77 6.34
C ASN A 615 -22.43 -38.80 5.96
N GLN A 616 -22.36 -38.37 4.69
CA GLN A 616 -21.67 -37.11 4.40
C GLN A 616 -22.52 -35.98 4.96
N GLY A 617 -22.20 -35.58 6.19
CA GLY A 617 -22.67 -34.32 6.74
C GLY A 617 -22.34 -33.21 5.74
N SER A 618 -23.40 -32.65 5.14
CA SER A 618 -23.44 -31.42 4.37
C SER A 618 -22.10 -30.68 4.39
N ILE A 619 -21.26 -30.89 3.37
CA ILE A 619 -20.19 -29.94 3.06
C ILE A 619 -20.95 -28.67 2.72
N GLY A 620 -21.02 -27.72 3.66
CA GLY A 620 -21.78 -26.49 3.48
C GLY A 620 -21.47 -25.85 2.16
N GLU A 621 -22.51 -25.33 1.49
CA GLU A 621 -22.37 -24.61 0.23
C GLU A 621 -21.29 -23.52 0.36
N LEU A 622 -20.13 -23.79 -0.23
CA LEU A 622 -19.07 -22.80 -0.38
C LEU A 622 -19.62 -21.70 -1.28
N LYS A 623 -19.66 -20.47 -0.77
CA LYS A 623 -20.01 -19.33 -1.62
C LYS A 623 -18.97 -19.21 -2.72
N THR A 624 -19.44 -19.15 -3.96
CA THR A 624 -18.62 -18.92 -5.15
C THR A 624 -18.95 -17.56 -5.79
N GLY A 625 -18.07 -17.06 -6.66
CA GLY A 625 -18.31 -15.85 -7.45
C GLY A 625 -18.32 -14.53 -6.66
N LEU A 626 -19.27 -13.65 -6.95
CA LEU A 626 -19.33 -12.29 -6.36
C LEU A 626 -19.60 -12.31 -4.85
N ASN A 627 -20.40 -13.26 -4.37
CA ASN A 627 -20.71 -13.41 -2.95
C ASN A 627 -19.44 -13.79 -2.15
N LEU A 628 -18.57 -14.62 -2.73
CA LEU A 628 -17.26 -14.93 -2.16
C LEU A 628 -16.40 -13.67 -2.07
N ARG A 629 -16.28 -12.92 -3.17
CA ARG A 629 -15.46 -11.70 -3.22
C ARG A 629 -15.93 -10.64 -2.21
N TRP A 630 -17.25 -10.46 -2.07
CA TRP A 630 -17.81 -9.56 -1.05
C TRP A 630 -17.50 -10.04 0.37
N GLN A 631 -17.59 -11.33 0.62
CA GLN A 631 -17.25 -11.92 1.90
C GLN A 631 -15.75 -11.78 2.22
N GLN A 632 -14.87 -11.98 1.25
CA GLN A 632 -13.43 -11.75 1.38
C GLN A 632 -13.14 -10.28 1.72
N TYR A 633 -13.81 -9.33 1.05
CA TYR A 633 -13.72 -7.91 1.37
C TYR A 633 -14.19 -7.61 2.80
N LYS A 634 -15.34 -8.16 3.21
CA LYS A 634 -15.86 -8.01 4.58
C LYS A 634 -14.89 -8.59 5.62
N ALA A 635 -14.32 -9.77 5.38
CA ALA A 635 -13.35 -10.39 6.27
C ALA A 635 -12.08 -9.54 6.40
N MET A 636 -11.56 -9.03 5.28
CA MET A 636 -10.42 -8.10 5.26
C MET A 636 -10.72 -6.81 6.02
N PHE A 637 -11.91 -6.25 5.85
CA PHE A 637 -12.33 -5.05 6.57
C PHE A 637 -12.44 -5.29 8.08
N ILE A 638 -13.07 -6.39 8.51
CA ILE A 638 -13.18 -6.76 9.93
C ILE A 638 -11.78 -6.95 10.54
N LYS A 639 -10.88 -7.68 9.86
CA LYS A 639 -9.50 -7.86 10.29
C LYS A 639 -8.79 -6.52 10.51
N ARG A 640 -8.91 -5.60 9.56
CA ARG A 640 -8.31 -4.25 9.65
C ARG A 640 -8.94 -3.42 10.77
N PHE A 641 -10.25 -3.52 10.97
CA PHE A 641 -10.96 -2.85 12.04
C PHE A 641 -10.52 -3.34 13.43
N LEU A 642 -10.44 -4.66 13.63
CA LEU A 642 -9.93 -5.26 14.86
C LEU A 642 -8.49 -4.84 15.17
N ASN A 643 -7.63 -4.85 14.14
CA ASN A 643 -6.26 -4.38 14.27
C ASN A 643 -6.21 -2.91 14.71
N SER A 644 -7.00 -2.04 14.07
CA SER A 644 -7.06 -0.61 14.36
C SER A 644 -7.61 -0.34 15.76
N ARG A 645 -8.64 -1.08 16.19
CA ARG A 645 -9.23 -0.98 17.54
C ARG A 645 -8.23 -1.32 18.64
N ARG A 646 -7.31 -2.25 18.37
CA ARG A 646 -6.24 -2.66 19.30
C ARG A 646 -5.07 -1.68 19.30
N GLU A 647 -4.91 -0.90 18.25
CA GLU A 647 -3.86 0.12 18.12
C GLU A 647 -4.37 1.54 18.36
N LYS A 648 -5.10 1.72 19.48
CA LYS A 648 -5.73 3.01 19.84
C LYS A 648 -4.75 4.18 19.82
N LYS A 649 -3.51 3.98 20.26
CA LYS A 649 -2.47 5.03 20.28
C LYS A 649 -2.22 5.60 18.87
N LEU A 650 -2.05 4.72 17.89
CA LEU A 650 -1.79 5.10 16.51
C LEU A 650 -2.98 5.89 15.92
N VAL A 651 -4.20 5.37 16.09
CA VAL A 651 -5.42 6.01 15.59
C VAL A 651 -5.64 7.37 16.24
N VAL A 652 -5.46 7.47 17.55
CA VAL A 652 -5.60 8.73 18.30
C VAL A 652 -4.57 9.75 17.82
N THR A 653 -3.29 9.38 17.71
CA THR A 653 -2.26 10.30 17.20
C THR A 653 -2.53 10.71 15.76
N GLN A 654 -3.00 9.80 14.91
CA GLN A 654 -3.33 10.07 13.50
C GLN A 654 -4.47 11.09 13.35
N ILE A 655 -5.47 11.06 14.24
CA ILE A 655 -6.60 11.99 14.20
C ILE A 655 -6.24 13.33 14.86
N ILE A 656 -5.60 13.30 16.03
CA ILE A 656 -5.36 14.50 16.85
C ILE A 656 -4.24 15.38 16.29
N LEU A 657 -3.14 14.79 15.79
CA LEU A 657 -1.97 15.57 15.38
C LEU A 657 -2.27 16.58 14.25
N PRO A 658 -2.97 16.22 13.16
CA PRO A 658 -3.34 17.20 12.13
C PRO A 658 -4.20 18.35 12.69
N LEU A 659 -5.10 18.05 13.63
CA LEU A 659 -5.98 19.04 14.25
C LEU A 659 -5.20 20.02 15.13
N ILE A 660 -4.28 19.51 15.95
CA ILE A 660 -3.40 20.36 16.78
C ILE A 660 -2.56 21.27 15.89
N MET A 661 -1.98 20.75 14.80
CA MET A 661 -1.16 21.55 13.90
C MET A 661 -1.96 22.66 13.22
N VAL A 662 -3.15 22.37 12.73
CA VAL A 662 -4.03 23.39 12.15
C VAL A 662 -4.45 24.42 13.19
N LEU A 663 -4.84 24.00 14.39
CA LEU A 663 -5.24 24.90 15.48
C LEU A 663 -4.09 25.82 15.92
N LEU A 664 -2.89 25.26 16.11
CA LEU A 664 -1.68 26.01 16.45
C LEU A 664 -1.36 27.05 15.37
N GLY A 665 -1.45 26.68 14.11
CA GLY A 665 -1.26 27.60 13.00
C GLY A 665 -2.27 28.75 12.96
N LEU A 666 -3.54 28.47 13.21
CA LEU A 666 -4.59 29.50 13.30
C LEU A 666 -4.38 30.42 14.50
N LEU A 667 -3.93 29.90 15.64
CA LEU A 667 -3.57 30.70 16.79
C LEU A 667 -2.38 31.63 16.49
N LEU A 668 -1.36 31.14 15.78
CA LEU A 668 -0.22 31.96 15.35
C LEU A 668 -0.66 33.09 14.42
N ILE A 669 -1.55 32.80 13.46
CA ILE A 669 -2.13 33.81 12.55
C ILE A 669 -2.88 34.87 13.36
N LYS A 670 -3.76 34.46 14.26
CA LYS A 670 -4.54 35.39 15.09
C LYS A 670 -3.66 36.23 16.03
N ALA A 671 -2.62 35.64 16.61
CA ALA A 671 -1.63 36.36 17.43
C ALA A 671 -0.76 37.34 16.63
N SER A 672 -0.63 37.15 15.31
CA SER A 672 0.02 38.11 14.41
C SER A 672 -0.91 39.25 13.99
N GLU A 673 -2.22 38.98 13.90
CA GLU A 673 -3.26 39.96 13.59
C GLU A 673 -3.41 41.02 14.70
N ASP A 674 -3.41 40.62 15.98
CA ASP A 674 -3.53 41.57 17.08
C ASP A 674 -2.33 42.51 17.20
N ARG A 675 -1.13 42.10 16.76
CA ARG A 675 0.08 42.95 16.76
C ARG A 675 0.11 43.99 15.64
N THR A 676 -0.63 43.79 14.56
CA THR A 676 -0.69 44.72 13.42
C THR A 676 -1.84 45.73 13.52
N ARG A 677 -2.81 45.50 14.42
CA ARG A 677 -3.94 46.40 14.66
C ARG A 677 -3.57 47.77 15.25
N GLU A 678 -2.46 47.87 15.99
CA GLU A 678 -2.13 49.09 16.74
C GLU A 678 -1.29 50.12 15.96
N ASN A 679 -0.66 49.76 14.84
CA ASN A 679 0.40 50.60 14.25
C ASN A 679 0.12 51.20 12.85
N GLU A 680 -1.03 50.95 12.23
CA GLU A 680 -1.35 51.61 10.95
C GLU A 680 -2.67 52.40 11.01
N PRO A 681 -2.63 53.75 11.00
CA PRO A 681 -3.83 54.53 10.81
C PRO A 681 -4.43 54.21 9.44
N PRO A 682 -5.77 54.20 9.30
CA PRO A 682 -6.40 54.04 7.99
C PRO A 682 -5.80 55.09 7.05
N ARG A 683 -5.23 54.66 5.91
CA ARG A 683 -4.80 55.57 4.85
C ARG A 683 -6.05 56.15 4.19
N VAL A 684 -6.63 57.13 4.85
CA VAL A 684 -7.61 58.02 4.23
C VAL A 684 -6.84 58.84 3.20
N LEU A 685 -7.26 58.77 1.94
CA LEU A 685 -6.87 59.77 0.94
C LEU A 685 -7.30 61.14 1.47
N LYS A 686 -6.40 61.86 2.13
CA LYS A 686 -6.65 63.24 2.52
C LYS A 686 -6.58 64.08 1.26
N LEU A 687 -7.66 64.79 0.94
CA LEU A 687 -7.72 65.77 -0.15
C LEU A 687 -6.63 66.86 -0.06
N SER A 688 -5.95 66.98 1.07
CA SER A 688 -4.76 67.83 1.24
C SER A 688 -3.61 67.45 0.31
N ASN A 689 -3.45 66.18 -0.06
CA ASN A 689 -2.40 65.72 -0.99
C ASN A 689 -2.74 66.00 -2.46
N LEU A 690 -3.98 66.42 -2.74
CA LEU A 690 -4.43 66.92 -4.04
C LEU A 690 -4.54 68.45 -4.05
N SER A 691 -4.10 69.13 -2.99
CA SER A 691 -4.10 70.59 -2.93
C SER A 691 -2.94 71.16 -3.73
N ILE A 692 -3.25 72.00 -4.72
CA ILE A 692 -2.25 72.79 -5.42
C ILE A 692 -2.04 74.06 -4.59
N ALA A 693 -0.81 74.31 -4.15
CA ALA A 693 -0.40 75.53 -3.44
C ALA A 693 -1.05 75.78 -2.06
N GLY A 694 -1.28 74.74 -1.26
CA GLY A 694 -1.58 74.87 0.18
C GLY A 694 -2.97 75.43 0.52
N LYS A 695 -3.96 75.32 -0.37
CA LYS A 695 -5.36 75.69 -0.10
C LYS A 695 -6.27 74.46 -0.09
N PRO A 696 -7.21 74.33 0.87
CA PRO A 696 -8.05 73.13 0.99
C PRO A 696 -9.07 73.07 -0.16
N ASN A 697 -9.03 71.97 -0.93
CA ASN A 697 -10.09 71.64 -1.89
C ASN A 697 -11.28 71.04 -1.13
N ILE A 698 -12.45 71.67 -1.21
CA ILE A 698 -13.71 71.12 -0.68
C ILE A 698 -14.32 70.25 -1.77
N GLY A 699 -14.20 68.92 -1.62
CA GLY A 699 -14.88 67.97 -2.48
C GLY A 699 -16.30 67.69 -1.97
N PHE A 700 -17.29 67.76 -2.85
CA PHE A 700 -18.65 67.29 -2.56
C PHE A 700 -18.79 65.83 -3.01
N TYR A 701 -19.29 64.97 -2.13
CA TYR A 701 -19.58 63.56 -2.42
C TYR A 701 -21.09 63.38 -2.55
N ALA A 702 -21.53 62.66 -3.57
CA ALA A 702 -22.89 62.14 -3.68
C ALA A 702 -22.82 60.61 -3.63
N ASP A 703 -23.58 60.00 -2.73
CA ASP A 703 -23.66 58.54 -2.57
C ASP A 703 -24.56 57.94 -3.64
N PHE A 704 -24.02 57.12 -4.53
CA PHE A 704 -24.78 56.49 -5.61
C PHE A 704 -25.09 55.04 -5.25
N ARG A 705 -26.34 54.75 -4.88
CA ARG A 705 -26.78 53.37 -4.71
C ARG A 705 -26.68 52.61 -6.04
N PRO A 706 -26.32 51.32 -6.03
CA PRO A 706 -25.90 50.58 -7.23
C PRO A 706 -26.99 50.34 -8.29
N ASN A 707 -28.27 50.62 -8.00
CA ASN A 707 -29.39 50.24 -8.87
C ASN A 707 -29.89 51.34 -9.84
N GLU A 708 -29.20 52.48 -9.96
CA GLU A 708 -29.62 53.55 -10.88
C GLU A 708 -28.96 53.45 -12.28
N THR A 709 -29.77 53.62 -13.32
CA THR A 709 -29.35 53.59 -14.73
C THR A 709 -28.40 54.74 -15.07
N ALA A 710 -27.53 54.56 -16.07
CA ALA A 710 -26.56 55.58 -16.51
C ALA A 710 -27.22 56.92 -16.89
N SER A 711 -28.49 56.90 -17.32
CA SER A 711 -29.30 58.08 -17.61
C SER A 711 -29.71 58.86 -16.36
N ALA A 712 -30.08 58.17 -15.27
CA ALA A 712 -30.45 58.80 -13.99
C ALA A 712 -29.24 59.45 -13.32
N LYS A 713 -28.06 58.82 -13.43
CA LYS A 713 -26.79 59.40 -12.98
C LYS A 713 -26.48 60.70 -13.74
N LYS A 714 -26.67 60.71 -15.06
CA LYS A 714 -26.42 61.89 -15.90
C LYS A 714 -27.36 63.07 -15.56
N SER A 715 -28.65 62.82 -15.36
CA SER A 715 -29.61 63.88 -15.02
C SER A 715 -29.33 64.53 -13.66
N LEU A 716 -28.91 63.74 -12.67
CA LEU A 716 -28.51 64.24 -11.35
C LEU A 716 -27.25 65.10 -11.41
N PHE A 717 -26.29 64.74 -12.27
CA PHE A 717 -25.10 65.57 -12.52
C PHE A 717 -25.46 66.88 -13.23
N ASP A 718 -26.36 66.85 -14.21
CA ASP A 718 -26.84 68.07 -14.90
C ASP A 718 -27.58 69.01 -13.93
N GLU A 719 -28.28 68.45 -12.94
CA GLU A 719 -28.96 69.20 -11.88
C GLU A 719 -27.98 69.80 -10.86
N ALA A 720 -26.96 69.04 -10.44
CA ALA A 720 -25.87 69.54 -9.61
C ALA A 720 -25.05 70.62 -10.32
N GLU A 721 -24.77 70.47 -11.61
CA GLU A 721 -24.10 71.47 -12.44
C GLU A 721 -24.92 72.76 -12.55
N LYS A 722 -26.25 72.65 -12.70
CA LYS A 722 -27.16 73.81 -12.66
C LYS A 722 -27.12 74.54 -11.32
N LEU A 723 -27.17 73.81 -10.20
CA LEU A 723 -27.08 74.39 -8.86
C LEU A 723 -25.74 75.08 -8.62
N LEU A 724 -24.63 74.48 -9.07
CA LEU A 724 -23.29 75.05 -8.92
C LEU A 724 -23.06 76.27 -9.81
N LYS A 725 -23.61 76.28 -11.04
CA LYS A 725 -23.63 77.48 -11.88
C LYS A 725 -24.47 78.60 -11.27
N ALA A 726 -25.58 78.28 -10.61
CA ALA A 726 -26.42 79.26 -9.91
C ALA A 726 -25.68 79.98 -8.77
N VAL A 727 -24.68 79.31 -8.16
CA VAL A 727 -23.80 79.89 -7.12
C VAL A 727 -22.52 80.52 -7.71
N LYS A 728 -22.44 80.69 -9.04
CA LYS A 728 -21.31 81.28 -9.79
C LYS A 728 -19.98 80.52 -9.61
N VAL A 729 -20.05 79.18 -9.56
CA VAL A 729 -18.87 78.32 -9.59
C VAL A 729 -18.51 77.94 -11.03
N ASP A 730 -17.29 78.25 -11.47
CA ASP A 730 -16.76 77.84 -12.78
C ASP A 730 -16.41 76.34 -12.77
N LEU A 731 -17.15 75.57 -13.56
CA LEU A 731 -16.95 74.14 -13.75
C LEU A 731 -16.02 73.91 -14.94
N LYS A 732 -14.93 73.15 -14.73
CA LYS A 732 -13.98 72.78 -15.79
C LYS A 732 -13.95 71.27 -15.97
N ASP A 733 -14.29 70.79 -17.16
CA ASP A 733 -14.12 69.38 -17.52
C ASP A 733 -12.65 69.10 -17.83
N ILE A 734 -12.04 68.26 -17.00
CA ILE A 734 -10.61 67.92 -17.08
C ILE A 734 -10.41 66.58 -17.81
N ALA A 735 -11.48 65.84 -18.11
CA ALA A 735 -11.37 64.51 -18.74
C ALA A 735 -10.83 64.60 -20.17
N SER A 736 -11.21 65.63 -20.91
CA SER A 736 -10.66 65.94 -22.24
C SER A 736 -9.19 66.35 -22.17
N ASP A 737 -8.82 67.14 -21.16
CA ASP A 737 -7.45 67.63 -20.97
C ASP A 737 -6.49 66.48 -20.60
N VAL A 738 -6.94 65.55 -19.74
CA VAL A 738 -6.16 64.35 -19.36
C VAL A 738 -5.96 63.41 -20.55
N LYS A 739 -7.01 63.19 -21.36
CA LYS A 739 -6.93 62.31 -22.54
C LYS A 739 -6.05 62.92 -23.64
N ALA A 740 -6.02 64.25 -23.77
CA ALA A 740 -5.13 64.96 -24.67
C ALA A 740 -3.65 64.85 -24.24
N ILE A 741 -3.37 64.88 -22.93
CA ILE A 741 -2.03 64.66 -22.36
C ILE A 741 -1.57 63.22 -22.58
N GLU A 742 -2.47 62.24 -22.42
CA GLU A 742 -2.20 60.82 -22.60
C GLU A 742 -1.85 60.46 -24.06
N ILE A 743 -2.56 61.08 -25.02
CA ILE A 743 -2.28 60.90 -26.46
C ILE A 743 -1.03 61.68 -26.88
N GLY A 744 -0.80 62.87 -26.30
CA GLY A 744 0.34 63.74 -26.65
C GLY A 744 1.70 63.27 -26.15
N ASN A 745 1.74 62.35 -25.17
CA ASN A 745 2.95 61.87 -24.50
C ASN A 745 3.31 60.42 -24.89
N GLN A 746 3.43 60.16 -26.19
CA GLN A 746 3.85 58.85 -26.71
C GLN A 746 5.26 58.88 -27.31
N GLY A 747 6.06 57.85 -27.02
CA GLY A 747 7.45 57.74 -27.48
C GLY A 747 8.40 58.73 -26.80
N ASN A 748 9.28 59.38 -27.57
CA ASN A 748 10.23 60.36 -27.06
C ASN A 748 9.62 61.78 -26.91
N ASN A 749 8.35 61.99 -27.27
CA ASN A 749 7.73 63.31 -27.21
C ASN A 749 7.01 63.51 -25.87
N ILE A 750 7.26 64.65 -25.21
CA ILE A 750 6.61 65.08 -23.98
C ILE A 750 5.97 66.45 -24.24
N SER A 751 4.65 66.54 -24.12
CA SER A 751 3.85 67.75 -24.17
C SER A 751 3.28 68.07 -22.78
N VAL A 752 3.62 69.24 -22.26
CA VAL A 752 3.07 69.77 -21.00
C VAL A 752 2.66 71.23 -21.22
N LYS A 753 1.37 71.53 -21.00
CA LYS A 753 0.79 72.89 -21.17
C LYS A 753 1.17 73.55 -22.51
N GLY A 754 1.09 72.80 -23.62
CA GLY A 754 1.32 73.32 -24.97
C GLY A 754 2.79 73.49 -25.37
N LYS A 755 3.76 73.07 -24.55
CA LYS A 755 5.19 73.02 -24.89
C LYS A 755 5.59 71.58 -25.22
N HIS A 756 6.29 71.37 -26.33
CA HIS A 756 6.74 70.05 -26.80
C HIS A 756 8.24 69.88 -26.57
N PHE A 757 8.64 68.74 -26.00
CA PHE A 757 10.01 68.36 -25.69
C PHE A 757 10.31 66.99 -26.29
N LYS A 758 11.55 66.76 -26.75
CA LYS A 758 12.04 65.49 -27.27
C LYS A 758 13.10 64.89 -26.34
N TYR A 759 12.92 63.63 -25.98
CA TYR A 759 13.87 62.82 -25.22
C TYR A 759 14.92 62.27 -26.20
N GLU A 760 16.11 62.89 -26.26
CA GLU A 760 17.24 62.39 -27.06
C GLU A 760 18.18 61.55 -26.19
N ASP A 761 18.48 60.34 -26.66
CA ASP A 761 19.30 59.35 -25.95
C ASP A 761 20.80 59.74 -26.03
N SER A 762 21.30 60.55 -25.09
CA SER A 762 22.71 60.49 -24.61
C SER A 762 22.98 61.45 -23.44
N ASN A 763 23.37 60.89 -22.29
CA ASN A 763 24.09 61.53 -21.17
C ASN A 763 23.42 62.59 -20.26
N GLN A 764 22.08 62.66 -20.16
CA GLN A 764 21.43 63.46 -19.11
C GLN A 764 20.33 62.67 -18.37
N THR A 765 20.70 61.97 -17.30
CA THR A 765 19.77 61.27 -16.38
C THR A 765 19.01 62.20 -15.43
N ASP A 766 19.26 63.52 -15.46
CA ASP A 766 18.69 64.51 -14.51
C ASP A 766 17.46 65.27 -15.04
N VAL A 767 16.91 64.89 -16.19
CA VAL A 767 15.84 65.67 -16.82
C VAL A 767 14.47 65.32 -16.20
N CYS A 768 14.16 64.05 -15.91
CA CYS A 768 12.84 63.67 -15.39
C CYS A 768 12.55 64.23 -13.98
N CYS A 769 13.55 64.40 -13.10
CA CYS A 769 13.32 64.88 -11.72
C CYS A 769 13.20 66.42 -11.58
N LYS A 770 13.37 67.21 -12.67
CA LYS A 770 13.30 68.69 -12.61
C LYS A 770 11.91 69.28 -12.79
N TYR A 771 10.88 68.44 -12.93
CA TYR A 771 9.52 68.89 -13.23
C TYR A 771 8.63 68.82 -11.99
N GLU A 772 7.91 69.91 -11.71
CA GLU A 772 7.00 70.06 -10.56
C GLU A 772 5.73 69.18 -10.61
N PHE A 773 5.52 68.39 -11.67
CA PHE A 773 4.30 67.59 -11.90
C PHE A 773 4.61 66.24 -12.56
N LEU A 774 3.70 65.26 -12.38
CA LEU A 774 3.82 63.90 -12.90
C LEU A 774 3.78 63.85 -14.44
N ILE A 775 4.84 63.34 -15.08
CA ILE A 775 4.89 63.12 -16.53
C ILE A 775 4.62 61.63 -16.81
N LEU A 776 3.50 61.33 -17.47
CA LEU A 776 3.14 59.97 -17.90
C LEU A 776 3.89 59.62 -19.19
N ASN A 777 5.18 59.26 -19.07
CA ASN A 777 5.95 58.69 -20.17
C ASN A 777 6.59 57.36 -19.71
N ALA A 778 6.44 56.30 -20.52
CA ALA A 778 6.92 54.95 -20.20
C ALA A 778 8.46 54.84 -20.01
N LYS A 779 9.27 55.77 -20.55
CA LYS A 779 10.72 55.81 -20.32
C LYS A 779 11.10 56.45 -18.97
N CYS A 780 10.46 57.55 -18.54
CA CYS A 780 10.73 58.17 -17.22
C CYS A 780 10.30 57.27 -16.03
N GLN A 781 9.44 56.27 -16.26
CA GLN A 781 8.99 55.33 -15.22
C GLN A 781 10.11 54.41 -14.69
N LYS A 782 11.24 54.29 -15.41
CA LYS A 782 12.34 53.37 -15.05
C LYS A 782 13.44 53.98 -14.16
N ASP A 783 13.49 55.30 -14.00
CA ASP A 783 14.48 55.97 -13.13
C ASP A 783 14.01 55.97 -11.67
N VAL A 784 14.51 55.00 -10.89
CA VAL A 784 14.16 54.77 -9.47
C VAL A 784 14.64 55.91 -8.55
N SER A 785 15.58 56.74 -9.01
CA SER A 785 16.18 57.84 -8.24
C SER A 785 15.25 59.03 -7.97
N CYS A 786 14.15 59.24 -8.72
CA CYS A 786 13.21 60.34 -8.43
C CYS A 786 12.21 60.02 -7.30
N LEU A 787 12.08 58.76 -6.83
CA LEU A 787 11.12 58.39 -5.79
C LEU A 787 11.59 58.70 -4.34
N CYS A 788 12.84 59.11 -4.16
CA CYS A 788 13.43 59.35 -2.84
C CYS A 788 13.19 60.75 -2.25
N CYS A 789 12.51 61.66 -2.97
CA CYS A 789 12.12 62.95 -2.40
C CYS A 789 10.64 62.93 -2.01
N TYR A 790 10.41 63.17 -0.71
CA TYR A 790 9.13 63.28 0.01
C TYR A 790 8.66 62.03 0.79
N TYR A 791 9.29 61.85 1.97
CA TYR A 791 8.63 61.34 3.18
C TYR A 791 7.60 62.35 3.70
#